data_AF-A0A183GZF7-F1
#
_entry.id   AF-A0A183GZF7-F1
#
_cell.length_a   1.000
_cell.length_b   1.000
_cell.length_c   1.000
_cell.angle_alpha   90.00
_cell.angle_beta   90.00
_cell.angle_gamma   90.00
#
_symmetry.space_group_name_H-M   'P 1'
#
loop_
_entity.id
_entity.type
_entity.pdbx_description
1 polymer ?
#
loop_
_entity_poly.entity_id
_entity_poly.type
_entity_poly.pdbx_seq_one_letter_code
_entity_poly.pdbx_strand_id
1 'polypeptide(L)'
;KKKKNCFQGPLPVGSERLCKCAEQTRAYAKALRYAELNIREKFNKDPDPEHCRSLITYANKLNLQEEAAGIVAFARQHNMEIGRQGRWYEKLDEWEKALEIYNNETFITDELYEHQMRCLEALGQWDELNDLGKKAFAEVGATTNAVRRQNMAITAARGSWAIEDWEMMDYYVKQINENNQDGSFLRAVLAIRNEQYHDAMAYIEKVRDMCDTELTVMASESYERAYGAMTLVQQLTELEEAIEYKVWPDRRIRIAVVWSRRLQGCRPNIEQWQRLLLVKSLVLSRGEMRPLWIKFSSLCRQYGKLSMSRRILADLLGLKRNEELHKTQNLPMDKPSLVLAVCKQYWAENLTELACNTLEMLINQFEAGKREIKKNPEMCRLVAKCCLKLGDWYDTLPQPTKDVQVANMNLQQSLSSVGISQQSPINPSIMINVPPLLLAGNHTQIPSPPIFPPNSHMVSPLSSPSQPTLTQTMKFYANATAYDSTWYKAWHKLASAYFNAAMYQTQNSFSPAPPPPPFIGAMPSSPSYGSFGSTIDRETSSDILIAQLHPSPPPSAAVVVNPPSPAPNQTMIFLAKQAVSSFIKAVTLAEGSRLEDTLRFLTLWFKHGDQIEVFETIKESLKSLPVEMWLEVIPQLMARLDSKQNVAQLIKQVVIDLSKVHPQSLVYALTVAAKSTNVRRSAVATEILTIMSESQPILVEQAKLVSDELIRCAILWHEQWHEALDDASRLYFQDKNVKAMFELLDPLHEMIERGATTLKEQSFKQTYENELKEAWNACRCYLRSQNAKELNQAWDLYYIVFRKISSQLRQLTSLDLNYVSPRLVKARDLELAVPGTYDPNAPLVTISSINNTLQVINSKQRPRKVVMKGSDGKDYIFLLKGHEDPRQDERVMQLFGLVNTLLLHQGDTSRRNLTIQRYSIIALNQNSGLIGWVPNCDTLHSLIRDYREKKGILLSMEHKIMQNFANDLDQMTLLQKVFQHALEMTSGNDLQQILWLKSPNSEIWFDRRTNYTRSMACMSMVGYILGLGDRHPSNLMLDRISGKIVHIDFGDCFEVAMTREKFPEKIPFRLTRMLIQAMEATGIEGNYRITCERVLRVLRSNKESLLAVLEAFVYDPLINWRLMEAGGRRPPPETLQKDGQTDSKAEASLRRIKQKLAGNEFVVPLVESRDFNPNVEFSVPEQVGRLIDQAILAENLCQCYIGWCPFW
;
A
#
# COMPACT_ATOMS: atom_id res chain seq x y z
N LYS A 1 2.18 -36.50 29.94
CA LYS A 1 0.75 -36.88 30.11
C LYS A 1 -0.27 -35.91 29.49
N LYS A 2 -0.05 -34.57 29.41
CA LYS A 2 -1.05 -33.56 28.95
C LYS A 2 -1.65 -33.67 27.51
N LYS A 3 -1.25 -34.61 26.65
CA LYS A 3 -1.70 -34.69 25.23
C LYS A 3 -2.94 -35.58 24.95
N LYS A 4 -3.59 -36.20 25.95
CA LYS A 4 -4.70 -37.16 25.71
C LYS A 4 -6.12 -36.55 25.69
N ASN A 5 -6.33 -35.31 26.12
CA ASN A 5 -7.67 -34.83 26.46
C ASN A 5 -8.51 -34.28 25.28
N CYS A 6 -7.93 -34.02 24.10
CA CYS A 6 -8.65 -33.40 22.98
C CYS A 6 -9.67 -34.31 22.26
N PHE A 7 -9.71 -35.61 22.55
CA PHE A 7 -10.59 -36.57 21.87
C PHE A 7 -11.96 -36.78 22.55
N GLN A 8 -12.22 -36.18 23.72
CA GLN A 8 -13.51 -36.29 24.41
C GLN A 8 -14.52 -35.17 24.05
N GLY A 9 -14.19 -34.33 23.07
CA GLY A 9 -14.99 -33.16 22.70
C GLY A 9 -14.84 -31.98 23.67
N PRO A 10 -15.61 -30.89 23.50
CA PRO A 10 -15.72 -29.85 24.50
C PRO A 10 -16.47 -30.35 25.75
N LEU A 11 -16.24 -29.71 26.89
CA LEU A 11 -17.04 -29.96 28.09
C LEU A 11 -18.52 -29.61 27.82
N PRO A 12 -19.50 -30.34 28.40
CA PRO A 12 -20.93 -30.10 28.21
C PRO A 12 -21.42 -28.89 29.04
N VAL A 13 -20.85 -27.72 28.77
CA VAL A 13 -21.15 -26.44 29.42
C VAL A 13 -21.53 -25.43 28.35
N GLY A 14 -22.73 -24.86 28.45
CA GLY A 14 -23.22 -23.87 27.48
C GLY A 14 -22.29 -22.67 27.37
N SER A 15 -21.94 -22.31 26.13
CA SER A 15 -20.99 -21.24 25.79
C SER A 15 -21.40 -19.86 26.31
N GLU A 16 -22.70 -19.60 26.56
CA GLU A 16 -23.17 -18.39 27.24
C GLU A 16 -22.63 -18.27 28.68
N ARG A 17 -22.57 -19.36 29.46
CA ARG A 17 -21.99 -19.34 30.81
C ARG A 17 -20.48 -19.08 30.75
N LEU A 18 -19.79 -19.73 29.81
CA LEU A 18 -18.35 -19.53 29.59
C LEU A 18 -18.02 -18.09 29.15
N CYS A 19 -18.88 -17.48 28.33
CA CYS A 19 -18.77 -16.08 27.95
C CYS A 19 -18.85 -15.14 29.17
N LYS A 20 -19.86 -15.30 30.02
CA LYS A 20 -20.06 -14.44 31.21
C LYS A 20 -18.89 -14.58 32.21
N CYS A 21 -18.37 -15.78 32.42
CA CYS A 21 -17.18 -16.00 33.25
C CYS A 21 -15.90 -15.39 32.63
N ALA A 22 -15.75 -15.42 31.30
CA ALA A 22 -14.65 -14.78 30.61
C ALA A 22 -14.73 -13.24 30.66
N GLU A 23 -15.92 -12.67 30.60
CA GLU A 23 -16.15 -11.23 30.77
C GLU A 23 -15.80 -10.77 32.20
N GLN A 24 -16.29 -11.47 33.23
CA GLN A 24 -15.98 -11.18 34.64
C GLN A 24 -14.48 -11.24 34.94
N THR A 25 -13.74 -12.15 34.30
CA THR A 25 -12.28 -12.28 34.44
C THR A 25 -11.47 -11.35 33.52
N ARG A 26 -12.13 -10.44 32.78
CA ARG A 26 -11.53 -9.54 31.77
C ARG A 26 -10.70 -10.29 30.71
N ALA A 27 -11.11 -11.51 30.37
CA ALA A 27 -10.46 -12.38 29.38
C ALA A 27 -11.14 -12.22 28.00
N TYR A 28 -11.06 -11.01 27.43
CA TYR A 28 -11.99 -10.57 26.39
C TYR A 28 -11.93 -11.38 25.08
N ALA A 29 -10.78 -11.92 24.64
CA ALA A 29 -10.79 -12.77 23.44
C ALA A 29 -11.44 -14.15 23.67
N LYS A 30 -11.47 -14.65 24.93
CA LYS A 30 -12.27 -15.83 25.30
C LYS A 30 -13.76 -15.49 25.26
N ALA A 31 -14.15 -14.34 25.83
CA ALA A 31 -15.54 -13.86 25.80
C ALA A 31 -16.03 -13.67 24.35
N LEU A 32 -15.22 -12.99 23.51
CA LEU A 32 -15.48 -12.81 22.09
C LEU A 32 -15.67 -14.16 21.38
N ARG A 33 -14.77 -15.14 21.56
CA ARG A 33 -14.90 -16.45 20.92
C ARG A 33 -16.20 -17.17 21.30
N TYR A 34 -16.61 -17.14 22.57
CA TYR A 34 -17.87 -17.75 23.00
C TYR A 34 -19.09 -16.96 22.53
N ALA A 35 -19.02 -15.64 22.47
CA ALA A 35 -20.05 -14.79 21.87
C ALA A 35 -20.22 -15.10 20.37
N GLU A 36 -19.15 -15.16 19.58
CA GLU A 36 -19.22 -15.52 18.16
C GLU A 36 -19.80 -16.92 17.91
N LEU A 37 -19.55 -17.88 18.80
CA LEU A 37 -20.15 -19.23 18.72
C LEU A 37 -21.66 -19.17 19.00
N ASN A 38 -22.07 -18.57 20.12
CA ASN A 38 -23.48 -18.36 20.45
C ASN A 38 -24.22 -17.61 19.33
N ILE A 39 -23.54 -16.65 18.70
CA ILE A 39 -24.06 -15.83 17.61
C ILE A 39 -24.21 -16.68 16.35
N ARG A 40 -23.17 -17.35 15.86
CA ARG A 40 -23.26 -18.14 14.62
C ARG A 40 -24.23 -19.33 14.73
N GLU A 41 -24.50 -19.84 15.93
CA GLU A 41 -25.55 -20.84 16.16
C GLU A 41 -27.00 -20.27 16.11
N LYS A 42 -27.18 -18.96 16.32
CA LYS A 42 -28.48 -18.27 16.34
C LYS A 42 -28.74 -17.37 15.12
N PHE A 43 -27.72 -16.71 14.57
CA PHE A 43 -27.78 -15.77 13.44
C PHE A 43 -28.37 -16.39 12.18
N ASN A 44 -28.17 -17.69 11.96
CA ASN A 44 -28.80 -18.45 10.87
C ASN A 44 -30.32 -18.67 11.08
N LYS A 45 -30.92 -18.01 12.07
CA LYS A 45 -32.36 -17.96 12.34
C LYS A 45 -32.79 -16.50 12.49
N ASP A 46 -32.27 -15.79 13.49
CA ASP A 46 -32.53 -14.36 13.71
C ASP A 46 -31.30 -13.65 14.35
N PRO A 47 -30.90 -12.45 13.88
CA PRO A 47 -29.91 -11.61 14.54
C PRO A 47 -30.54 -10.74 15.65
N ASP A 48 -29.98 -10.78 16.85
CA ASP A 48 -30.47 -10.02 18.03
C ASP A 48 -29.55 -8.82 18.35
N PRO A 49 -30.07 -7.58 18.50
CA PRO A 49 -29.31 -6.39 18.88
C PRO A 49 -28.43 -6.54 20.14
N GLU A 50 -28.85 -7.31 21.14
CA GLU A 50 -28.08 -7.49 22.38
C GLU A 50 -26.78 -8.29 22.18
N HIS A 51 -26.79 -9.23 21.23
CA HIS A 51 -25.58 -9.95 20.84
C HIS A 51 -24.59 -9.02 20.11
N CYS A 52 -25.08 -8.14 19.22
CA CYS A 52 -24.27 -7.11 18.56
C CYS A 52 -23.69 -6.10 19.58
N ARG A 53 -24.50 -5.64 20.54
CA ARG A 53 -24.07 -4.77 21.65
C ARG A 53 -22.95 -5.40 22.48
N SER A 54 -22.99 -6.73 22.67
CA SER A 54 -21.94 -7.49 23.36
C SER A 54 -20.66 -7.58 22.53
N LEU A 55 -20.74 -7.91 21.23
CA LEU A 55 -19.58 -7.95 20.34
C LEU A 55 -18.84 -6.60 20.26
N ILE A 56 -19.56 -5.48 20.11
CA ILE A 56 -18.97 -4.12 20.11
C ILE A 56 -18.18 -3.87 21.40
N THR A 57 -18.70 -4.35 22.53
CA THR A 57 -18.02 -4.23 23.84
C THR A 57 -16.69 -4.97 23.85
N TYR A 58 -16.68 -6.24 23.41
CA TYR A 58 -15.46 -7.05 23.41
C TYR A 58 -14.45 -6.55 22.37
N ALA A 59 -14.91 -6.16 21.17
CA ALA A 59 -14.07 -5.58 20.12
C ALA A 59 -13.31 -4.34 20.62
N ASN A 60 -13.99 -3.38 21.27
CA ASN A 60 -13.34 -2.17 21.75
C ASN A 60 -12.51 -2.39 23.02
N LYS A 61 -12.87 -3.34 23.90
CA LYS A 61 -11.97 -3.81 24.98
C LYS A 61 -10.72 -4.55 24.46
N LEU A 62 -10.74 -5.04 23.22
CA LEU A 62 -9.60 -5.60 22.49
C LEU A 62 -8.96 -4.59 21.51
N ASN A 63 -9.31 -3.30 21.58
CA ASN A 63 -8.82 -2.22 20.70
C ASN A 63 -9.11 -2.38 19.19
N LEU A 64 -10.11 -3.19 18.78
CA LEU A 64 -10.55 -3.34 17.39
C LEU A 64 -11.78 -2.47 17.06
N GLN A 65 -11.54 -1.15 17.00
CA GLN A 65 -12.53 -0.17 16.50
C GLN A 65 -13.02 -0.49 15.07
N GLU A 66 -12.21 -1.15 14.24
CA GLU A 66 -12.63 -1.66 12.92
C GLU A 66 -13.75 -2.70 13.01
N GLU A 67 -13.63 -3.67 13.91
CA GLU A 67 -14.62 -4.74 14.09
C GLU A 67 -15.90 -4.19 14.71
N ALA A 68 -15.76 -3.29 15.70
CA ALA A 68 -16.87 -2.54 16.28
C ALA A 68 -17.66 -1.75 15.23
N ALA A 69 -16.97 -1.02 14.34
CA ALA A 69 -17.62 -0.30 13.23
C ALA A 69 -18.35 -1.25 12.26
N GLY A 70 -17.73 -2.39 11.93
CA GLY A 70 -18.34 -3.42 11.08
C GLY A 70 -19.62 -4.03 11.66
N ILE A 71 -19.70 -4.22 12.98
CA ILE A 71 -20.92 -4.70 13.66
C ILE A 71 -22.06 -3.69 13.53
N VAL A 72 -21.76 -2.39 13.51
CA VAL A 72 -22.76 -1.33 13.34
C VAL A 72 -23.19 -1.18 11.88
N ALA A 73 -22.26 -1.33 10.93
CA ALA A 73 -22.58 -1.38 9.51
C ALA A 73 -23.50 -2.58 9.20
N PHE A 74 -23.14 -3.77 9.71
CA PHE A 74 -23.96 -4.98 9.62
C PHE A 74 -25.37 -4.79 10.22
N ALA A 75 -25.47 -4.25 11.43
CA ALA A 75 -26.76 -4.06 12.09
C ALA A 75 -27.68 -3.07 11.35
N ARG A 76 -27.11 -2.02 10.75
CA ARG A 76 -27.84 -1.09 9.87
C ARG A 76 -28.30 -1.76 8.59
N GLN A 77 -27.46 -2.56 7.95
CA GLN A 77 -27.80 -3.29 6.71
C GLN A 77 -28.96 -4.29 6.91
N HIS A 78 -29.10 -4.86 8.11
CA HIS A 78 -30.16 -5.79 8.47
C HIS A 78 -31.39 -5.11 9.09
N ASN A 79 -31.51 -3.77 9.00
CA ASN A 79 -32.62 -2.97 9.54
C ASN A 79 -32.96 -3.27 11.01
N MET A 80 -31.95 -3.61 11.83
CA MET A 80 -32.16 -3.99 13.23
C MET A 80 -32.63 -2.77 14.05
N GLU A 81 -33.73 -2.89 14.79
CA GLU A 81 -34.19 -1.82 15.69
C GLU A 81 -33.22 -1.64 16.87
N ILE A 82 -32.36 -0.62 16.78
CA ILE A 82 -31.38 -0.29 17.82
C ILE A 82 -32.06 0.43 18.99
N GLY A 83 -32.62 -0.35 19.93
CA GLY A 83 -33.11 0.16 21.21
C GLY A 83 -32.02 0.90 22.01
N ARG A 84 -32.34 2.11 22.49
CA ARG A 84 -31.41 3.04 23.20
C ARG A 84 -30.09 3.26 22.45
N GLN A 85 -30.17 3.87 21.25
CA GLN A 85 -29.03 4.13 20.36
C GLN A 85 -27.81 4.78 21.03
N GLY A 86 -28.01 5.65 22.04
CA GLY A 86 -26.92 6.30 22.78
C GLY A 86 -25.88 5.31 23.33
N ARG A 87 -26.32 4.12 23.77
CA ARG A 87 -25.45 3.04 24.29
C ARG A 87 -24.56 2.39 23.24
N TRP A 88 -24.95 2.45 21.97
CA TRP A 88 -24.12 1.96 20.88
C TRP A 88 -23.03 2.98 20.56
N TYR A 89 -23.38 4.27 20.47
CA TYR A 89 -22.39 5.34 20.28
C TYR A 89 -21.43 5.50 21.46
N GLU A 90 -21.90 5.38 22.70
CA GLU A 90 -21.06 5.33 23.91
C GLU A 90 -20.01 4.21 23.81
N LYS A 91 -20.43 3.02 23.37
CA LYS A 91 -19.54 1.86 23.21
C LYS A 91 -18.62 1.93 21.98
N LEU A 92 -18.87 2.82 21.02
CA LEU A 92 -18.06 3.03 19.81
C LEU A 92 -16.97 4.10 19.97
N ASP A 93 -16.77 4.61 21.18
CA ASP A 93 -16.00 5.85 21.45
C ASP A 93 -16.59 7.10 20.76
N GLU A 94 -17.87 7.06 20.34
CA GLU A 94 -18.59 8.13 19.63
C GLU A 94 -19.42 8.99 20.60
N TRP A 95 -18.76 9.39 21.68
CA TRP A 95 -19.33 10.07 22.85
C TRP A 95 -20.18 11.31 22.54
N GLU A 96 -19.91 12.04 21.46
CA GLU A 96 -20.69 13.23 21.06
C GLU A 96 -22.13 12.83 20.66
N LYS A 97 -22.26 11.85 19.77
CA LYS A 97 -23.55 11.32 19.30
C LYS A 97 -24.29 10.60 20.42
N ALA A 98 -23.53 9.94 21.31
CA ALA A 98 -24.08 9.33 22.51
C ALA A 98 -24.71 10.38 23.43
N LEU A 99 -23.98 11.46 23.74
CA LEU A 99 -24.45 12.57 24.57
C LEU A 99 -25.64 13.31 23.94
N GLU A 100 -25.62 13.56 22.63
CA GLU A 100 -26.76 14.16 21.90
C GLU A 100 -28.04 13.32 22.07
N ILE A 101 -27.95 12.00 21.89
CA ILE A 101 -29.09 11.09 22.08
C ILE A 101 -29.52 11.07 23.55
N TYR A 102 -28.59 10.97 24.50
CA TYR A 102 -28.90 10.98 25.93
C TYR A 102 -29.46 12.32 26.44
N ASN A 103 -29.19 13.43 25.78
CA ASN A 103 -29.79 14.73 26.10
C ASN A 103 -31.21 14.87 25.50
N ASN A 104 -31.55 14.06 24.50
CA ASN A 104 -32.87 13.98 23.87
C ASN A 104 -33.78 12.90 24.51
N GLU A 105 -33.27 12.04 25.40
CA GLU A 105 -34.10 11.08 26.15
C GLU A 105 -34.94 11.80 27.23
N THR A 106 -36.27 11.73 27.11
CA THR A 106 -37.21 12.46 27.98
C THR A 106 -37.43 11.83 29.36
N PHE A 107 -36.93 10.62 29.59
CA PHE A 107 -37.09 9.87 30.85
C PHE A 107 -35.81 9.96 31.70
N ILE A 108 -35.77 10.93 32.61
CA ILE A 108 -34.68 11.09 33.58
C ILE A 108 -34.62 9.86 34.49
N THR A 109 -33.44 9.25 34.58
CA THR A 109 -33.14 8.10 35.46
C THR A 109 -31.70 8.16 35.94
N ASP A 110 -31.38 7.56 37.09
CA ASP A 110 -29.99 7.46 37.60
C ASP A 110 -29.02 6.86 36.56
N GLU A 111 -29.55 5.94 35.75
CA GLU A 111 -28.82 5.26 34.68
C GLU A 111 -28.51 6.21 33.51
N LEU A 112 -29.41 7.14 33.17
CA LEU A 112 -29.16 8.18 32.18
C LEU A 112 -28.08 9.16 32.65
N TYR A 113 -28.12 9.60 33.91
CA TYR A 113 -27.07 10.46 34.48
C TYR A 113 -25.69 9.77 34.49
N GLU A 114 -25.60 8.49 34.87
CA GLU A 114 -24.33 7.74 34.82
C GLU A 114 -23.75 7.71 33.38
N HIS A 115 -24.59 7.52 32.37
CA HIS A 115 -24.17 7.53 30.97
C HIS A 115 -23.78 8.94 30.47
N GLN A 116 -24.57 9.98 30.75
CA GLN A 116 -24.26 11.36 30.38
C GLN A 116 -22.93 11.82 31.01
N MET A 117 -22.73 11.56 32.31
CA MET A 117 -21.49 11.90 33.02
C MET A 117 -20.26 11.20 32.42
N ARG A 118 -20.39 9.92 32.02
CA ARG A 118 -19.31 9.19 31.34
C ARG A 118 -18.95 9.78 29.98
N CYS A 119 -19.94 10.17 29.18
CA CYS A 119 -19.70 10.86 27.91
C CYS A 119 -18.96 12.19 28.13
N LEU A 120 -19.33 12.98 29.14
CA LEU A 120 -18.68 14.25 29.45
C LEU A 120 -17.23 14.07 29.95
N GLU A 121 -16.94 13.05 30.77
CA GLU A 121 -15.57 12.69 31.17
C GLU A 121 -14.70 12.34 29.96
N ALA A 122 -15.19 11.46 29.08
CA ALA A 122 -14.48 10.99 27.89
C ALA A 122 -14.28 12.09 26.82
N LEU A 123 -15.17 13.08 26.77
CA LEU A 123 -15.03 14.27 25.93
C LEU A 123 -14.18 15.39 26.57
N GLY A 124 -13.82 15.25 27.85
CA GLY A 124 -13.11 16.28 28.63
C GLY A 124 -13.92 17.56 28.85
N GLN A 125 -15.25 17.44 28.94
CA GLN A 125 -16.18 18.56 29.10
C GLN A 125 -16.41 18.85 30.59
N TRP A 126 -15.33 19.24 31.27
CA TRP A 126 -15.29 19.28 32.73
C TRP A 126 -16.33 20.22 33.36
N ASP A 127 -16.51 21.43 32.83
CA ASP A 127 -17.51 22.40 33.32
C ASP A 127 -18.92 21.80 33.32
N GLU A 128 -19.30 21.21 32.18
CA GLU A 128 -20.60 20.57 31.96
C GLU A 128 -20.75 19.33 32.85
N LEU A 129 -19.67 18.59 33.11
CA LEU A 129 -19.67 17.45 34.03
C LEU A 129 -19.86 17.87 35.50
N ASN A 130 -19.24 18.96 35.95
CA ASN A 130 -19.39 19.45 37.33
C ASN A 130 -20.77 20.07 37.53
N ASP A 131 -21.28 20.81 36.53
CA ASP A 131 -22.67 21.31 36.51
C ASP A 131 -23.69 20.16 36.54
N LEU A 132 -23.46 19.07 35.77
CA LEU A 132 -24.33 17.89 35.76
C LEU A 132 -24.22 17.08 37.06
N GLY A 133 -23.01 16.88 37.59
CA GLY A 133 -22.78 16.17 38.85
C GLY A 133 -23.47 16.84 40.03
N LYS A 134 -23.47 18.17 40.09
CA LYS A 134 -24.18 18.95 41.11
C LYS A 134 -25.70 18.76 41.03
N LYS A 135 -26.28 18.69 39.83
CA LYS A 135 -27.70 18.37 39.61
C LYS A 135 -28.03 16.93 39.99
N ALA A 136 -27.28 15.97 39.44
CA ALA A 136 -27.51 14.54 39.67
C ALA A 136 -27.47 14.17 41.15
N PHE A 137 -26.53 14.70 41.94
CA PHE A 137 -26.47 14.45 43.39
C PHE A 137 -27.51 15.22 44.22
N ALA A 138 -28.18 16.23 43.66
CA ALA A 138 -29.31 16.93 44.29
C ALA A 138 -30.66 16.27 43.97
N GLU A 139 -30.85 15.77 42.74
CA GLU A 139 -32.10 15.15 42.28
C GLU A 139 -32.17 13.64 42.62
N VAL A 140 -31.04 12.92 42.61
CA VAL A 140 -30.99 11.47 42.87
C VAL A 140 -30.92 11.17 44.37
N GLY A 141 -32.09 10.90 44.94
CA GLY A 141 -32.27 10.50 46.34
C GLY A 141 -31.54 9.22 46.75
N ALA A 142 -31.57 8.92 48.06
CA ALA A 142 -30.80 7.83 48.69
C ALA A 142 -31.24 6.40 48.31
N THR A 143 -32.27 6.25 47.48
CA THR A 143 -32.78 4.97 46.95
C THR A 143 -31.98 4.41 45.77
N THR A 144 -30.88 5.08 45.37
CA THR A 144 -30.01 4.65 44.27
C THR A 144 -29.34 3.30 44.53
N ASN A 145 -29.04 2.55 43.47
CA ASN A 145 -28.09 1.43 43.56
C ASN A 145 -26.72 1.98 44.03
N ALA A 146 -26.25 1.52 45.19
CA ALA A 146 -25.01 2.00 45.82
C ALA A 146 -23.77 1.91 44.90
N VAL A 147 -23.71 0.92 44.01
CA VAL A 147 -22.61 0.77 43.03
C VAL A 147 -22.66 1.89 41.99
N ARG A 148 -23.84 2.22 41.45
CA ARG A 148 -24.00 3.35 40.51
C ARG A 148 -23.66 4.68 41.18
N ARG A 149 -24.12 4.89 42.42
CA ARG A 149 -23.83 6.11 43.19
C ARG A 149 -22.32 6.30 43.42
N GLN A 150 -21.58 5.22 43.64
CA GLN A 150 -20.10 5.26 43.72
C GLN A 150 -19.45 5.55 42.36
N ASN A 151 -19.92 4.95 41.26
CA ASN A 151 -19.45 5.29 39.91
C ASN A 151 -19.63 6.79 39.61
N MET A 152 -20.82 7.32 39.87
CA MET A 152 -21.15 8.74 39.69
C MET A 152 -20.25 9.63 40.57
N ALA A 153 -19.97 9.24 41.82
CA ALA A 153 -19.07 9.99 42.70
C ALA A 153 -17.62 10.01 42.21
N ILE A 154 -17.11 8.91 41.63
CA ILE A 154 -15.76 8.85 41.04
C ILE A 154 -15.64 9.82 39.86
N THR A 155 -16.59 9.76 38.91
CA THR A 155 -16.57 10.62 37.73
C THR A 155 -16.85 12.09 38.10
N ALA A 156 -17.73 12.38 39.07
CA ALA A 156 -17.93 13.73 39.59
C ALA A 156 -16.67 14.29 40.26
N ALA A 157 -16.00 13.52 41.14
CA ALA A 157 -14.76 13.93 41.78
C ALA A 157 -13.64 14.24 40.77
N ARG A 158 -13.55 13.48 39.66
CA ARG A 158 -12.62 13.77 38.55
C ARG A 158 -12.99 15.06 37.81
N GLY A 159 -14.28 15.32 37.61
CA GLY A 159 -14.78 16.58 37.03
C GLY A 159 -14.43 17.81 37.90
N SER A 160 -14.70 17.73 39.19
CA SER A 160 -14.36 18.80 40.14
C SER A 160 -12.84 19.01 40.27
N TRP A 161 -12.04 17.92 40.30
CA TRP A 161 -10.57 17.99 40.26
C TRP A 161 -10.07 18.78 39.04
N ALA A 162 -10.61 18.51 37.85
CA ALA A 162 -10.16 19.13 36.61
C ALA A 162 -10.48 20.65 36.49
N ILE A 163 -11.41 21.16 37.31
CA ILE A 163 -11.76 22.59 37.40
C ILE A 163 -11.02 23.28 38.57
N GLU A 164 -10.32 22.50 39.42
CA GLU A 164 -9.78 22.96 40.70
C GLU A 164 -10.88 23.26 41.76
N ASP A 165 -12.06 22.64 41.64
CA ASP A 165 -13.20 22.69 42.59
C ASP A 165 -13.00 21.66 43.73
N TRP A 166 -12.05 21.98 44.63
CA TRP A 166 -11.56 21.06 45.67
C TRP A 166 -12.59 20.71 46.75
N GLU A 167 -13.53 21.63 47.06
CA GLU A 167 -14.57 21.41 48.07
C GLU A 167 -15.56 20.32 47.63
N MET A 168 -16.01 20.39 46.37
CA MET A 168 -16.88 19.37 45.79
C MET A 168 -16.15 18.04 45.60
N MET A 169 -14.87 18.07 45.24
CA MET A 169 -14.04 16.87 45.14
C MET A 169 -14.00 16.09 46.47
N ASP A 170 -13.77 16.76 47.59
CA ASP A 170 -13.78 16.15 48.94
C ASP A 170 -15.17 15.58 49.31
N TYR A 171 -16.25 16.34 49.04
CA TYR A 171 -17.64 15.86 49.24
C TYR A 171 -17.95 14.57 48.45
N TYR A 172 -17.50 14.48 47.21
CA TYR A 172 -17.68 13.27 46.39
C TYR A 172 -16.78 12.12 46.86
N VAL A 173 -15.50 12.37 47.20
CA VAL A 173 -14.57 11.33 47.66
C VAL A 173 -15.03 10.69 48.97
N LYS A 174 -15.65 11.45 49.87
CA LYS A 174 -16.26 10.95 51.12
C LYS A 174 -17.42 9.98 50.89
N GLN A 175 -18.06 9.98 49.71
CA GLN A 175 -19.10 9.00 49.34
C GLN A 175 -18.55 7.72 48.69
N ILE A 176 -17.24 7.67 48.37
CA ILE A 176 -16.59 6.50 47.77
C ILE A 176 -16.00 5.61 48.87
N ASN A 177 -16.31 4.30 48.83
CA ASN A 177 -15.75 3.28 49.72
C ASN A 177 -14.21 3.35 49.80
N GLU A 178 -13.66 3.29 51.01
CA GLU A 178 -12.22 3.31 51.27
C GLU A 178 -11.48 2.12 50.67
N ASN A 179 -12.16 1.00 50.45
CA ASN A 179 -11.60 -0.20 49.80
C ASN A 179 -11.85 -0.22 48.28
N ASN A 180 -12.26 0.90 47.69
CA ASN A 180 -12.25 1.09 46.25
C ASN A 180 -10.90 1.65 45.77
N GLN A 181 -10.42 1.17 44.63
CA GLN A 181 -9.15 1.55 44.01
C GLN A 181 -9.12 3.05 43.64
N ASP A 182 -10.09 3.51 42.85
CA ASP A 182 -10.25 4.94 42.51
C ASP A 182 -10.48 5.81 43.75
N GLY A 183 -11.21 5.27 44.74
CA GLY A 183 -11.45 5.96 46.02
C GLY A 183 -10.18 6.21 46.82
N SER A 184 -9.21 5.29 46.79
CA SER A 184 -7.90 5.45 47.43
C SER A 184 -6.99 6.38 46.60
N PHE A 185 -7.01 6.27 45.27
CA PHE A 185 -6.26 7.15 44.37
C PHE A 185 -6.68 8.63 44.53
N LEU A 186 -7.98 8.93 44.57
CA LEU A 186 -8.48 10.30 44.75
C LEU A 186 -8.18 10.86 46.15
N ARG A 187 -8.14 10.01 47.20
CA ARG A 187 -7.67 10.39 48.55
C ARG A 187 -6.19 10.78 48.54
N ALA A 188 -5.33 10.05 47.80
CA ALA A 188 -3.93 10.43 47.63
C ALA A 188 -3.77 11.81 46.98
N VAL A 189 -4.57 12.13 45.94
CA VAL A 189 -4.56 13.44 45.28
C VAL A 189 -4.94 14.57 46.26
N LEU A 190 -6.01 14.38 47.05
CA LEU A 190 -6.40 15.35 48.08
C LEU A 190 -5.32 15.52 49.16
N ALA A 191 -4.69 14.43 49.62
CA ALA A 191 -3.59 14.49 50.58
C ALA A 191 -2.36 15.25 50.04
N ILE A 192 -2.00 15.08 48.75
CA ILE A 192 -0.93 15.86 48.10
C ILE A 192 -1.30 17.34 47.97
N ARG A 193 -2.58 17.65 47.72
CA ARG A 193 -3.09 19.04 47.68
C ARG A 193 -2.98 19.71 49.05
N ASN A 194 -3.36 18.98 50.11
CA ASN A 194 -3.36 19.41 51.52
C ASN A 194 -2.00 19.26 52.22
N GLU A 195 -0.96 18.84 51.50
CA GLU A 195 0.43 18.69 51.99
C GLU A 195 0.63 17.58 53.05
N GLN A 196 -0.34 16.67 53.14
CA GLN A 196 -0.35 15.47 53.98
C GLN A 196 0.43 14.33 53.30
N TYR A 197 1.72 14.53 53.05
CA TYR A 197 2.54 13.64 52.22
C TYR A 197 2.66 12.20 52.75
N HIS A 198 2.61 12.00 54.07
CA HIS A 198 2.61 10.68 54.68
C HIS A 198 1.35 9.88 54.32
N ASP A 199 0.18 10.49 54.49
CA ASP A 199 -1.12 9.86 54.19
C ASP A 199 -1.27 9.63 52.69
N ALA A 200 -0.77 10.56 51.86
CA ALA A 200 -0.69 10.39 50.42
C ALA A 200 0.11 9.14 50.02
N MET A 201 1.28 8.91 50.64
CA MET A 201 2.10 7.73 50.38
C MET A 201 1.39 6.44 50.78
N ALA A 202 0.76 6.41 51.97
CA ALA A 202 -0.02 5.25 52.42
C ALA A 202 -1.19 4.91 51.48
N TYR A 203 -1.87 5.91 50.92
CA TYR A 203 -2.90 5.69 49.89
C TYR A 203 -2.31 5.20 48.55
N ILE A 204 -1.13 5.68 48.14
CA ILE A 204 -0.43 5.23 46.93
C ILE A 204 -0.03 3.75 47.07
N GLU A 205 0.52 3.35 48.22
CA GLU A 205 0.88 1.96 48.51
C GLU A 205 -0.37 1.06 48.56
N LYS A 206 -1.48 1.51 49.20
CA LYS A 206 -2.75 0.77 49.17
C LYS A 206 -3.26 0.51 47.75
N VAL A 207 -3.11 1.47 46.82
CA VAL A 207 -3.50 1.27 45.41
C VAL A 207 -2.53 0.36 44.66
N ARG A 208 -1.23 0.41 44.99
CA ARG A 208 -0.20 -0.49 44.45
C ARG A 208 -0.49 -1.96 44.82
N ASP A 209 -0.82 -2.23 46.07
CA ASP A 209 -1.18 -3.59 46.55
C ASP A 209 -2.44 -4.13 45.87
N MET A 210 -3.49 -3.30 45.71
CA MET A 210 -4.69 -3.69 44.96
C MET A 210 -4.38 -4.00 43.49
N CYS A 211 -3.48 -3.24 42.86
CA CYS A 211 -3.13 -3.39 41.46
C CYS A 211 -2.27 -4.63 41.16
N ASP A 212 -1.38 -5.05 42.08
CA ASP A 212 -0.45 -6.17 41.85
C ASP A 212 -1.16 -7.49 41.47
N THR A 213 -2.27 -7.80 42.15
CA THR A 213 -3.06 -9.01 41.87
C THR A 213 -3.71 -8.99 40.49
N GLU A 214 -4.20 -7.83 40.03
CA GLU A 214 -4.72 -7.67 38.67
C GLU A 214 -3.60 -7.76 37.62
N LEU A 215 -2.50 -7.06 37.87
CA LEU A 215 -1.37 -6.95 36.94
C LEU A 215 -0.71 -8.31 36.71
N THR A 216 -0.45 -9.07 37.78
CA THR A 216 0.13 -10.41 37.72
C THR A 216 -0.70 -11.38 36.87
N VAL A 217 -2.03 -11.36 37.03
CA VAL A 217 -2.94 -12.21 36.25
C VAL A 217 -3.02 -11.78 34.78
N MET A 218 -2.99 -10.48 34.48
CA MET A 218 -3.11 -9.96 33.12
C MET A 218 -1.82 -10.12 32.31
N ALA A 219 -0.67 -9.78 32.91
CA ALA A 219 0.63 -9.84 32.25
C ALA A 219 1.05 -11.28 31.88
N SER A 220 0.56 -12.29 32.59
CA SER A 220 0.79 -13.70 32.25
C SER A 220 0.11 -14.16 30.94
N GLU A 221 -0.91 -13.43 30.45
CA GLU A 221 -1.59 -13.75 29.19
C GLU A 221 -1.18 -12.81 28.05
N SER A 222 -1.19 -11.49 28.26
CA SER A 222 -0.65 -10.53 27.28
C SER A 222 -0.34 -9.16 27.89
N TYR A 223 0.67 -8.48 27.31
CA TYR A 223 1.00 -7.09 27.66
C TYR A 223 -0.16 -6.12 27.34
N GLU A 224 -0.86 -6.32 26.21
CA GLU A 224 -2.01 -5.49 25.83
C GLU A 224 -3.14 -5.53 26.88
N ARG A 225 -3.38 -6.70 27.50
CA ARG A 225 -4.35 -6.86 28.60
C ARG A 225 -3.87 -6.17 29.88
N ALA A 226 -2.58 -6.24 30.17
CA ALA A 226 -1.95 -5.57 31.32
C ALA A 226 -1.78 -4.05 31.16
N TYR A 227 -1.82 -3.53 29.94
CA TYR A 227 -1.45 -2.13 29.65
C TYR A 227 -2.31 -1.09 30.39
N GLY A 228 -3.59 -1.39 30.66
CA GLY A 228 -4.45 -0.54 31.49
C GLY A 228 -3.91 -0.39 32.94
N ALA A 229 -3.59 -1.51 33.58
CA ALA A 229 -2.99 -1.54 34.91
C ALA A 229 -1.59 -0.88 34.92
N MET A 230 -0.77 -1.11 33.89
CA MET A 230 0.51 -0.41 33.73
C MET A 230 0.35 1.11 33.68
N THR A 231 -0.72 1.65 33.07
CA THR A 231 -0.98 3.10 33.13
C THR A 231 -1.45 3.60 34.49
N LEU A 232 -2.08 2.77 35.33
CA LEU A 232 -2.35 3.13 36.73
C LEU A 232 -1.06 3.16 37.55
N VAL A 233 -0.21 2.13 37.43
CA VAL A 233 1.13 2.12 38.05
C VAL A 233 1.92 3.35 37.62
N GLN A 234 1.80 3.76 36.36
CA GLN A 234 2.42 4.98 35.87
C GLN A 234 1.87 6.26 36.53
N GLN A 235 0.57 6.36 36.77
CA GLN A 235 -0.03 7.48 37.50
C GLN A 235 0.43 7.51 38.96
N LEU A 236 0.56 6.35 39.63
CA LEU A 236 1.06 6.27 41.01
C LEU A 236 2.50 6.80 41.13
N THR A 237 3.40 6.38 40.24
CA THR A 237 4.78 6.90 40.20
C THR A 237 4.83 8.41 39.92
N GLU A 238 3.89 8.93 39.13
CA GLU A 238 3.82 10.38 38.89
C GLU A 238 3.20 11.18 40.04
N LEU A 239 2.42 10.55 40.93
CA LEU A 239 2.02 11.14 42.21
C LEU A 239 3.19 11.17 43.22
N GLU A 240 4.00 10.11 43.28
CA GLU A 240 5.24 10.08 44.07
C GLU A 240 6.21 11.18 43.60
N GLU A 241 6.40 11.31 42.28
CA GLU A 241 7.21 12.39 41.68
C GLU A 241 6.59 13.79 41.87
N ALA A 242 5.26 13.91 42.04
CA ALA A 242 4.62 15.18 42.39
C ALA A 242 4.91 15.59 43.85
N ILE A 243 5.01 14.63 44.78
CA ILE A 243 5.50 14.88 46.14
C ILE A 243 6.97 15.32 46.07
N GLU A 244 7.83 14.62 45.32
CA GLU A 244 9.22 15.05 45.12
C GLU A 244 9.32 16.48 44.56
N TYR A 245 8.47 16.82 43.59
CA TYR A 245 8.47 18.14 42.94
C TYR A 245 8.12 19.28 43.92
N LYS A 246 7.18 19.03 44.85
CA LYS A 246 6.87 19.98 45.92
C LYS A 246 8.04 20.12 46.89
N VAL A 247 8.54 19.00 47.43
CA VAL A 247 9.51 18.95 48.54
C VAL A 247 10.94 19.33 48.12
N TRP A 248 11.38 19.02 46.89
CA TRP A 248 12.77 19.21 46.44
C TRP A 248 12.88 20.07 45.17
N PRO A 249 13.05 21.41 45.31
CA PRO A 249 13.17 22.34 44.18
C PRO A 249 14.20 21.94 43.12
N ASP A 250 15.36 21.44 43.53
CA ASP A 250 16.46 21.05 42.63
C ASP A 250 16.09 19.89 41.67
N ARG A 251 15.09 19.07 42.03
CA ARG A 251 14.62 17.97 41.18
C ARG A 251 13.65 18.41 40.09
N ARG A 252 13.02 19.58 40.20
CA ARG A 252 11.90 20.02 39.33
C ARG A 252 12.21 19.95 37.84
N ILE A 253 13.37 20.48 37.41
CA ILE A 253 13.82 20.44 36.01
C ILE A 253 14.00 19.00 35.53
N ARG A 254 14.56 18.12 36.36
CA ARG A 254 14.76 16.70 36.05
C ARG A 254 13.42 15.97 35.89
N ILE A 255 12.49 16.19 36.82
CA ILE A 255 11.14 15.60 36.81
C ILE A 255 10.38 16.07 35.56
N ALA A 256 10.39 17.36 35.23
CA ALA A 256 9.74 17.90 34.03
C ALA A 256 10.29 17.28 32.72
N VAL A 257 11.61 17.08 32.62
CA VAL A 257 12.24 16.40 31.46
C VAL A 257 11.87 14.91 31.43
N VAL A 258 11.85 14.22 32.57
CA VAL A 258 11.42 12.81 32.68
C VAL A 258 9.97 12.66 32.26
N TRP A 259 9.05 13.46 32.81
CA TRP A 259 7.63 13.49 32.45
C TRP A 259 7.40 13.77 30.97
N SER A 260 8.11 14.75 30.41
CA SER A 260 8.05 15.08 28.98
C SER A 260 8.53 13.92 28.09
N ARG A 261 9.58 13.19 28.48
CA ARG A 261 10.04 11.99 27.76
C ARG A 261 9.08 10.81 27.94
N ARG A 262 8.60 10.58 29.16
CA ARG A 262 7.77 9.41 29.51
C ARG A 262 6.42 9.44 28.82
N LEU A 263 5.76 10.60 28.78
CA LEU A 263 4.52 10.80 28.02
C LEU A 263 4.68 10.50 26.51
N GLN A 264 5.90 10.60 25.96
CA GLN A 264 6.18 10.26 24.56
C GLN A 264 6.41 8.77 24.32
N GLY A 265 6.70 7.99 25.36
CA GLY A 265 6.73 6.52 25.32
C GLY A 265 5.36 5.87 25.57
N CYS A 266 4.42 6.59 26.21
CA CYS A 266 3.06 6.12 26.41
C CYS A 266 2.31 5.93 25.08
N ARG A 267 1.43 4.92 25.01
CA ARG A 267 0.54 4.71 23.86
C ARG A 267 -0.28 5.99 23.61
N PRO A 268 -0.51 6.40 22.36
CA PRO A 268 -1.38 7.53 22.02
C PRO A 268 -2.86 7.18 22.27
N ASN A 269 -3.29 7.19 23.54
CA ASN A 269 -4.67 7.01 23.97
C ASN A 269 -5.14 8.29 24.70
N ILE A 270 -6.32 8.80 24.33
CA ILE A 270 -6.83 10.09 24.79
C ILE A 270 -7.07 10.10 26.31
N GLU A 271 -7.86 9.16 26.84
CA GLU A 271 -8.17 9.06 28.28
C GLU A 271 -6.90 8.94 29.13
N GLN A 272 -5.94 8.09 28.72
CA GLN A 272 -4.70 7.88 29.46
C GLN A 272 -3.84 9.15 29.49
N TRP A 273 -3.71 9.84 28.36
CA TRP A 273 -2.97 11.11 28.31
C TRP A 273 -3.68 12.19 29.14
N GLN A 274 -5.00 12.29 29.06
CA GLN A 274 -5.83 13.20 29.88
C GLN A 274 -5.61 12.95 31.38
N ARG A 275 -5.66 11.70 31.83
CA ARG A 275 -5.38 11.31 33.23
C ARG A 275 -3.95 11.62 33.69
N LEU A 276 -2.95 11.36 32.85
CA LEU A 276 -1.56 11.73 33.15
C LEU A 276 -1.38 13.26 33.20
N LEU A 277 -2.02 14.02 32.32
CA LEU A 277 -1.94 15.48 32.33
C LEU A 277 -2.61 16.09 33.58
N LEU A 278 -3.70 15.51 34.09
CA LEU A 278 -4.32 15.89 35.36
C LEU A 278 -3.38 15.69 36.57
N VAL A 279 -2.64 14.57 36.62
CA VAL A 279 -1.60 14.35 37.64
C VAL A 279 -0.51 15.43 37.55
N LYS A 280 -0.08 15.80 36.34
CA LYS A 280 0.96 16.83 36.14
C LYS A 280 0.51 18.25 36.51
N SER A 281 -0.78 18.59 36.31
CA SER A 281 -1.33 19.90 36.72
C SER A 281 -1.43 20.10 38.23
N LEU A 282 -1.17 19.07 39.06
CA LEU A 282 -1.04 19.24 40.51
C LEU A 282 0.16 20.11 40.92
N VAL A 283 1.17 20.23 40.05
CA VAL A 283 2.45 20.90 40.38
C VAL A 283 3.07 21.74 39.27
N LEU A 284 2.74 21.52 37.99
CA LEU A 284 3.26 22.33 36.87
C LEU A 284 2.37 23.54 36.56
N SER A 285 3.01 24.68 36.26
CA SER A 285 2.29 25.90 35.89
C SER A 285 1.62 25.79 34.51
N ARG A 286 0.60 26.63 34.26
CA ARG A 286 -0.03 26.79 32.92
C ARG A 286 0.97 27.16 31.81
N GLY A 287 2.13 27.72 32.16
CA GLY A 287 3.24 27.98 31.22
C GLY A 287 3.97 26.70 30.82
N GLU A 288 4.40 25.90 31.80
CA GLU A 288 5.13 24.65 31.59
C GLU A 288 4.26 23.54 30.95
N MET A 289 2.96 23.54 31.25
CA MET A 289 2.00 22.60 30.66
C MET A 289 1.66 22.90 29.18
N ARG A 290 1.89 24.14 28.69
CA ARG A 290 1.48 24.57 27.34
C ARG A 290 2.02 23.66 26.21
N PRO A 291 3.31 23.24 26.17
CA PRO A 291 3.80 22.36 25.12
C PRO A 291 3.18 20.95 25.18
N LEU A 292 2.81 20.48 26.37
CA LEU A 292 2.15 19.19 26.57
C LEU A 292 0.70 19.24 26.05
N TRP A 293 -0.05 20.29 26.40
CA TRP A 293 -1.41 20.50 25.89
C TRP A 293 -1.47 20.74 24.37
N ILE A 294 -0.50 21.45 23.77
CA ILE A 294 -0.39 21.58 22.31
C ILE A 294 -0.12 20.22 21.64
N LYS A 295 0.65 19.34 22.29
CA LYS A 295 0.88 17.97 21.80
C LYS A 295 -0.37 17.10 21.96
N PHE A 296 -1.13 17.28 23.04
CA PHE A 296 -2.39 16.58 23.29
C PHE A 296 -3.52 17.02 22.36
N SER A 297 -3.73 18.31 22.10
CA SER A 297 -4.73 18.75 21.09
C SER A 297 -4.38 18.22 19.69
N SER A 298 -3.09 18.16 19.35
CA SER A 298 -2.64 17.51 18.11
C SER A 298 -2.81 15.99 18.10
N LEU A 299 -2.90 15.32 19.26
CA LEU A 299 -3.28 13.91 19.38
C LEU A 299 -4.79 13.75 19.18
N CYS A 300 -5.62 14.54 19.86
CA CYS A 300 -7.09 14.49 19.73
C CYS A 300 -7.53 14.73 18.28
N ARG A 301 -6.92 15.70 17.59
CA ARG A 301 -7.14 15.95 16.16
C ARG A 301 -6.70 14.79 15.25
N GLN A 302 -5.62 14.08 15.57
CA GLN A 302 -5.22 12.87 14.81
C GLN A 302 -6.23 11.71 14.96
N TYR A 303 -6.96 11.66 16.07
CA TYR A 303 -8.01 10.69 16.34
C TYR A 303 -9.42 11.22 16.02
N GLY A 304 -9.53 12.31 15.24
CA GLY A 304 -10.80 12.88 14.80
C GLY A 304 -11.64 13.57 15.89
N LYS A 305 -11.15 13.65 17.13
CA LYS A 305 -11.86 14.33 18.25
C LYS A 305 -11.59 15.84 18.21
N LEU A 306 -12.16 16.47 17.18
CA LEU A 306 -11.96 17.87 16.84
C LEU A 306 -12.48 18.82 17.92
N SER A 307 -13.65 18.55 18.51
CA SER A 307 -14.25 19.36 19.59
C SER A 307 -13.31 19.51 20.80
N MET A 308 -12.74 18.40 21.27
CA MET A 308 -11.79 18.36 22.37
C MET A 308 -10.52 19.16 22.02
N SER A 309 -9.98 18.99 20.80
CA SER A 309 -8.86 19.78 20.30
C SER A 309 -9.18 21.29 20.27
N ARG A 310 -10.38 21.68 19.81
CA ARG A 310 -10.86 23.07 19.82
C ARG A 310 -10.94 23.64 21.24
N ARG A 311 -11.52 22.91 22.20
CA ARG A 311 -11.65 23.32 23.61
C ARG A 311 -10.27 23.50 24.26
N ILE A 312 -9.33 22.56 24.08
CA ILE A 312 -7.95 22.69 24.58
C ILE A 312 -7.26 23.92 23.99
N LEU A 313 -7.44 24.19 22.69
CA LEU A 313 -6.84 25.38 22.05
C LEU A 313 -7.49 26.69 22.52
N ALA A 314 -8.79 26.69 22.85
CA ALA A 314 -9.49 27.85 23.40
C ALA A 314 -9.04 28.19 24.84
N ASP A 315 -8.87 27.20 25.72
CA ASP A 315 -8.30 27.40 27.06
C ASP A 315 -6.85 27.91 27.00
N LEU A 316 -6.02 27.34 26.12
CA LEU A 316 -4.65 27.82 25.88
C LEU A 316 -4.58 29.26 25.30
N LEU A 317 -5.68 29.79 24.78
CA LEU A 317 -5.84 31.18 24.34
C LEU A 317 -6.52 32.07 25.41
N GLY A 318 -7.11 31.49 26.46
CA GLY A 318 -7.82 32.22 27.52
C GLY A 318 -9.24 32.69 27.15
N LEU A 319 -9.91 32.00 26.23
CA LEU A 319 -11.26 32.35 25.76
C LEU A 319 -12.35 31.94 26.77
N LYS A 320 -13.47 32.67 26.77
CA LYS A 320 -14.59 32.44 27.69
C LYS A 320 -15.50 31.30 27.22
N ARG A 321 -16.28 30.75 28.16
CA ARG A 321 -17.32 29.75 27.91
C ARG A 321 -18.25 30.24 26.78
N ASN A 322 -18.27 29.50 25.67
CA ASN A 322 -18.99 29.75 24.41
C ASN A 322 -18.40 30.80 23.43
N GLU A 323 -17.19 31.31 23.63
CA GLU A 323 -16.49 32.08 22.58
C GLU A 323 -15.94 31.14 21.50
N GLU A 324 -16.35 31.36 20.24
CA GLU A 324 -15.96 30.48 19.13
C GLU A 324 -14.54 30.80 18.63
N LEU A 325 -13.73 29.75 18.44
CA LEU A 325 -12.31 29.85 18.06
C LEU A 325 -12.08 30.67 16.78
N HIS A 326 -13.06 30.74 15.87
CA HIS A 326 -12.95 31.52 14.62
C HIS A 326 -13.30 33.01 14.76
N LYS A 327 -13.79 33.47 15.92
CA LYS A 327 -14.19 34.87 16.18
C LYS A 327 -13.10 35.71 16.86
N THR A 328 -11.98 35.10 17.28
CA THR A 328 -10.83 35.84 17.83
C THR A 328 -10.13 36.67 16.75
N GLN A 329 -10.32 37.98 16.78
CA GLN A 329 -9.69 38.91 15.84
C GLN A 329 -8.17 39.06 16.03
N ASN A 330 -7.64 38.75 17.22
CA ASN A 330 -6.21 38.86 17.54
C ASN A 330 -5.68 37.53 18.09
N LEU A 331 -4.96 36.77 17.25
CA LEU A 331 -4.21 35.58 17.69
C LEU A 331 -2.83 35.98 18.24
N PRO A 332 -2.31 35.28 19.27
CA PRO A 332 -1.01 35.57 19.88
C PRO A 332 0.15 35.13 18.98
N MET A 333 0.54 36.00 18.04
CA MET A 333 1.65 35.74 17.10
C MET A 333 3.02 35.60 17.79
N ASP A 334 3.14 36.08 19.04
CA ASP A 334 4.28 35.82 19.93
C ASP A 334 4.41 34.32 20.33
N LYS A 335 3.36 33.52 20.13
CA LYS A 335 3.30 32.08 20.43
C LYS A 335 3.08 31.26 19.14
N PRO A 336 4.02 31.27 18.19
CA PRO A 336 3.82 30.71 16.84
C PRO A 336 3.56 29.20 16.81
N SER A 337 4.01 28.45 17.82
CA SER A 337 3.69 27.02 17.98
C SER A 337 2.21 26.78 18.32
N LEU A 338 1.56 27.72 19.01
CA LEU A 338 0.13 27.71 19.29
C LEU A 338 -0.66 28.16 18.05
N VAL A 339 -0.24 29.24 17.37
CA VAL A 339 -0.87 29.70 16.12
C VAL A 339 -0.85 28.59 15.05
N LEU A 340 0.29 27.91 14.86
CA LEU A 340 0.37 26.76 13.94
C LEU A 340 -0.51 25.57 14.38
N ALA A 341 -0.83 25.42 15.67
CA ALA A 341 -1.76 24.41 16.16
C ALA A 341 -3.23 24.81 15.92
N VAL A 342 -3.55 26.11 15.95
CA VAL A 342 -4.85 26.70 15.62
C VAL A 342 -5.13 26.67 14.12
N CYS A 343 -4.19 27.05 13.24
CA CYS A 343 -4.39 26.94 11.79
C CYS A 343 -4.67 25.49 11.37
N LYS A 344 -4.01 24.51 12.01
CA LYS A 344 -4.28 23.07 11.80
C LYS A 344 -5.63 22.62 12.35
N GLN A 345 -6.23 23.37 13.28
CA GLN A 345 -7.60 23.13 13.74
C GLN A 345 -8.60 23.67 12.72
N TYR A 346 -8.46 24.94 12.29
CA TYR A 346 -9.28 25.53 11.24
C TYR A 346 -9.31 24.66 9.97
N TRP A 347 -8.14 24.17 9.52
CA TRP A 347 -8.06 23.26 8.37
C TRP A 347 -8.84 21.96 8.58
N ALA A 348 -8.76 21.35 9.76
CA ALA A 348 -9.49 20.13 10.09
C ALA A 348 -11.00 20.35 10.28
N GLU A 349 -11.42 21.59 10.47
CA GLU A 349 -12.82 22.04 10.57
C GLU A 349 -13.36 22.58 9.23
N ASN A 350 -12.64 22.32 8.12
CA ASN A 350 -12.93 22.79 6.76
C ASN A 350 -12.91 24.32 6.56
N LEU A 351 -12.41 25.08 7.55
CA LEU A 351 -12.16 26.53 7.45
C LEU A 351 -10.82 26.79 6.74
N THR A 352 -10.67 26.27 5.53
CA THR A 352 -9.41 26.21 4.77
C THR A 352 -8.84 27.59 4.44
N GLU A 353 -9.67 28.53 4.01
CA GLU A 353 -9.26 29.92 3.71
C GLU A 353 -8.70 30.62 4.94
N LEU A 354 -9.41 30.55 6.08
CA LEU A 354 -8.97 31.11 7.35
C LEU A 354 -7.65 30.47 7.83
N ALA A 355 -7.49 29.16 7.64
CA ALA A 355 -6.27 28.43 7.96
C ALA A 355 -5.06 28.91 7.15
N CYS A 356 -5.22 29.06 5.82
CA CYS A 356 -4.17 29.55 4.93
C CYS A 356 -3.84 31.02 5.22
N ASN A 357 -4.83 31.91 5.24
CA ASN A 357 -4.62 33.36 5.47
C ASN A 357 -3.91 33.64 6.80
N THR A 358 -4.31 32.96 7.88
CA THR A 358 -3.66 33.08 9.20
C THR A 358 -2.21 32.57 9.16
N LEU A 359 -1.94 31.50 8.42
CA LEU A 359 -0.60 30.93 8.30
C LEU A 359 0.32 31.80 7.41
N GLU A 360 -0.22 32.43 6.38
CA GLU A 360 0.49 33.43 5.58
C GLU A 360 0.83 34.69 6.38
N MET A 361 -0.11 35.23 7.17
CA MET A 361 0.19 36.35 8.08
C MET A 361 1.35 36.02 9.02
N LEU A 362 1.37 34.81 9.59
CA LEU A 362 2.46 34.34 10.44
C LEU A 362 3.80 34.23 9.68
N ILE A 363 3.80 33.68 8.47
CA ILE A 363 5.00 33.59 7.62
C ILE A 363 5.51 34.98 7.23
N ASN A 364 4.62 35.92 6.89
CA ASN A 364 4.97 37.29 6.50
C ASN A 364 5.61 38.09 7.65
N GLN A 365 5.15 37.89 8.89
CA GLN A 365 5.83 38.44 10.07
C GLN A 365 7.24 37.85 10.26
N PHE A 366 7.42 36.56 9.98
CA PHE A 366 8.75 35.93 10.00
C PHE A 366 9.66 36.38 8.83
N GLU A 367 9.10 36.67 7.66
CA GLU A 367 9.84 37.27 6.53
C GLU A 367 10.37 38.68 6.88
N ALA A 368 9.63 39.46 7.67
CA ALA A 368 10.11 40.75 8.21
C ALA A 368 11.24 40.57 9.25
N GLY A 369 11.14 39.56 10.14
CA GLY A 369 12.14 39.25 11.18
C GLY A 369 13.36 38.41 10.73
N LYS A 370 13.50 38.16 9.42
CA LYS A 370 14.33 37.08 8.81
C LYS A 370 15.81 37.07 9.20
N ARG A 371 16.38 38.19 9.66
CA ARG A 371 17.78 38.28 10.14
C ARG A 371 18.02 37.70 11.54
N GLU A 372 17.04 37.78 12.43
CA GLU A 372 17.16 37.29 13.81
C GLU A 372 16.72 35.83 13.92
N ILE A 373 15.65 35.48 13.21
CA ILE A 373 15.13 34.10 13.13
C ILE A 373 16.21 33.13 12.65
N LYS A 374 17.03 33.53 11.66
CA LYS A 374 18.17 32.75 11.17
C LYS A 374 19.27 32.45 12.22
N LYS A 375 19.24 33.07 13.41
CA LYS A 375 20.14 32.75 14.53
C LYS A 375 19.58 31.66 15.46
N ASN A 376 18.29 31.31 15.35
CA ASN A 376 17.64 30.31 16.20
C ASN A 376 17.18 29.09 15.35
N PRO A 377 17.89 27.95 15.42
CA PRO A 377 17.55 26.75 14.64
C PRO A 377 16.15 26.19 14.89
N GLU A 378 15.61 26.29 16.12
CA GLU A 378 14.25 25.82 16.41
C GLU A 378 13.20 26.67 15.71
N MET A 379 13.44 27.99 15.64
CA MET A 379 12.56 28.92 14.93
C MET A 379 12.65 28.74 13.41
N CYS A 380 13.85 28.59 12.83
CA CYS A 380 14.01 28.21 11.42
C CYS A 380 13.21 26.93 11.09
N ARG A 381 13.33 25.91 11.95
CA ARG A 381 12.63 24.64 11.81
C ARG A 381 11.12 24.74 12.07
N LEU A 382 10.64 25.80 12.72
CA LEU A 382 9.21 26.11 12.85
C LEU A 382 8.69 26.84 11.60
N VAL A 383 9.41 27.84 11.09
CA VAL A 383 9.06 28.54 9.85
C VAL A 383 9.03 27.58 8.66
N ALA A 384 10.03 26.70 8.53
CA ALA A 384 10.04 25.66 7.50
C ALA A 384 8.80 24.75 7.58
N LYS A 385 8.33 24.38 8.78
CA LYS A 385 7.10 23.60 8.98
C LYS A 385 5.84 24.38 8.60
N CYS A 386 5.82 25.70 8.80
CA CYS A 386 4.73 26.57 8.33
C CYS A 386 4.70 26.60 6.79
N CYS A 387 5.83 26.90 6.14
CA CYS A 387 5.94 26.93 4.68
C CYS A 387 5.60 25.58 4.04
N LEU A 388 6.09 24.46 4.59
CA LEU A 388 5.74 23.13 4.08
C LEU A 388 4.25 22.82 4.24
N LYS A 389 3.63 23.21 5.36
CA LYS A 389 2.19 22.96 5.59
C LYS A 389 1.30 23.82 4.70
N LEU A 390 1.67 25.07 4.45
CA LEU A 390 0.97 25.93 3.50
C LEU A 390 1.09 25.40 2.06
N GLY A 391 2.28 24.93 1.67
CA GLY A 391 2.49 24.21 0.42
C GLY A 391 1.62 22.95 0.31
N ASP A 392 1.63 22.07 1.31
CA ASP A 392 0.78 20.87 1.36
C ASP A 392 -0.72 21.21 1.23
N TRP A 393 -1.16 22.32 1.82
CA TRP A 393 -2.55 22.77 1.75
C TRP A 393 -2.94 23.28 0.36
N TYR A 394 -2.09 24.11 -0.27
CA TYR A 394 -2.30 24.57 -1.64
C TYR A 394 -2.15 23.46 -2.70
N ASP A 395 -1.40 22.39 -2.41
CA ASP A 395 -1.29 21.15 -3.19
C ASP A 395 -2.60 20.31 -3.13
N THR A 396 -3.41 20.48 -2.07
CA THR A 396 -4.69 19.75 -1.87
C THR A 396 -5.95 20.51 -2.29
N LEU A 397 -5.86 21.80 -2.60
CA LEU A 397 -7.01 22.58 -3.07
C LEU A 397 -7.22 22.39 -4.59
N PRO A 398 -8.47 22.36 -5.09
CA PRO A 398 -8.73 22.17 -6.52
C PRO A 398 -8.07 23.26 -7.38
N GLN A 399 -7.18 22.85 -8.29
CA GLN A 399 -6.57 23.75 -9.27
C GLN A 399 -7.61 24.17 -10.33
N PRO A 400 -7.76 25.47 -10.67
CA PRO A 400 -8.66 25.90 -11.74
C PRO A 400 -8.14 25.44 -13.11
N THR A 401 -8.94 24.69 -13.85
CA THR A 401 -8.53 23.88 -15.01
C THR A 401 -8.28 24.68 -16.32
N LYS A 402 -7.93 25.97 -16.24
CA LYS A 402 -7.77 26.84 -17.43
C LYS A 402 -6.51 27.73 -17.49
N ASP A 403 -5.91 28.15 -16.38
CA ASP A 403 -4.97 29.29 -16.39
C ASP A 403 -3.47 28.94 -16.59
N VAL A 404 -3.15 27.71 -17.02
CA VAL A 404 -1.77 27.27 -17.30
C VAL A 404 -1.11 28.10 -18.42
N GLN A 405 -1.89 28.67 -19.35
CA GLN A 405 -1.35 29.53 -20.42
C GLN A 405 -0.76 30.84 -19.91
N VAL A 406 -1.35 31.46 -18.87
CA VAL A 406 -0.89 32.74 -18.32
C VAL A 406 0.42 32.58 -17.52
N ALA A 407 0.60 31.44 -16.85
CA ALA A 407 1.80 31.14 -16.08
C ALA A 407 3.09 31.13 -16.93
N ASN A 408 3.00 30.74 -18.21
CA ASN A 408 4.16 30.70 -19.11
C ASN A 408 4.74 32.07 -19.44
N MET A 409 3.93 33.14 -19.47
CA MET A 409 4.43 34.50 -19.74
C MET A 409 5.23 35.08 -18.56
N ASN A 410 4.72 34.87 -17.34
CA ASN A 410 5.33 35.43 -16.12
C ASN A 410 6.65 34.74 -15.72
N LEU A 411 6.95 33.56 -16.28
CA LEU A 411 8.20 32.84 -16.06
C LEU A 411 9.41 33.51 -16.73
N GLN A 412 9.23 34.23 -17.85
CA GLN A 412 10.33 34.91 -18.54
C GLN A 412 10.75 36.22 -17.87
N GLN A 413 9.80 36.96 -17.27
CA GLN A 413 10.08 38.27 -16.66
C GLN A 413 10.61 38.21 -15.22
N SER A 414 10.45 37.08 -14.51
CA SER A 414 10.77 36.98 -13.08
C SER A 414 12.11 36.32 -12.75
N LEU A 415 12.89 35.90 -13.76
CA LEU A 415 14.18 35.22 -13.59
C LEU A 415 15.40 36.09 -13.96
N SER A 416 15.20 37.34 -14.40
CA SER A 416 16.27 38.25 -14.84
C SER A 416 16.85 39.15 -13.74
N SER A 417 16.42 39.00 -12.48
CA SER A 417 16.67 39.95 -11.38
C SER A 417 17.52 39.42 -10.21
N VAL A 418 18.33 38.38 -10.42
CA VAL A 418 19.21 37.80 -9.38
C VAL A 418 20.67 37.74 -9.85
N GLY A 419 21.45 38.75 -9.46
CA GLY A 419 22.87 38.95 -9.79
C GLY A 419 23.10 40.30 -10.46
N ILE A 420 24.20 41.04 -10.25
CA ILE A 420 25.40 40.83 -9.41
C ILE A 420 25.69 42.16 -8.67
N SER A 421 26.28 42.10 -7.47
CA SER A 421 26.67 43.31 -6.71
C SER A 421 28.14 43.71 -6.96
N GLN A 422 28.36 44.90 -7.52
CA GLN A 422 29.62 45.66 -7.41
C GLN A 422 29.31 47.15 -7.12
N GLN A 423 30.32 47.92 -6.70
CA GLN A 423 30.11 49.12 -5.87
C GLN A 423 30.45 50.46 -6.56
N SER A 424 29.65 51.48 -6.22
CA SER A 424 30.03 52.92 -6.14
C SER A 424 30.31 53.68 -7.45
N PRO A 425 30.36 55.02 -7.42
CA PRO A 425 29.31 55.91 -6.89
C PRO A 425 29.01 57.09 -7.86
N ILE A 426 27.97 57.91 -7.57
CA ILE A 426 27.91 59.39 -7.72
C ILE A 426 26.46 59.89 -7.49
N ASN A 427 26.35 61.14 -7.05
CA ASN A 427 25.14 61.96 -6.81
C ASN A 427 25.47 63.37 -7.36
N PRO A 428 24.53 64.32 -7.66
CA PRO A 428 23.10 64.33 -7.32
C PRO A 428 22.13 64.94 -8.40
N SER A 429 20.85 65.05 -8.01
CA SER A 429 19.84 66.11 -8.33
C SER A 429 19.67 66.73 -9.73
N ILE A 430 18.39 66.89 -10.15
CA ILE A 430 17.79 68.14 -10.70
C ILE A 430 16.24 68.03 -10.75
N MET A 431 15.51 69.17 -10.69
CA MET A 431 14.04 69.29 -10.77
C MET A 431 13.58 69.83 -12.16
N ILE A 432 12.38 70.47 -12.25
CA ILE A 432 11.83 71.29 -13.39
C ILE A 432 11.03 70.44 -14.42
N ASN A 433 9.81 70.79 -14.88
CA ASN A 433 8.80 71.78 -14.43
C ASN A 433 7.36 71.39 -14.90
N VAL A 434 6.36 72.18 -14.48
CA VAL A 434 4.97 72.25 -15.00
C VAL A 434 4.70 73.72 -15.43
N PRO A 435 3.70 74.10 -16.29
CA PRO A 435 2.29 74.20 -15.86
C PRO A 435 1.16 73.71 -16.84
N PRO A 436 0.34 74.50 -17.61
CA PRO A 436 -1.13 74.33 -17.49
C PRO A 436 -2.00 74.39 -18.78
N LEU A 437 -3.32 74.11 -18.65
CA LEU A 437 -4.43 75.02 -19.02
C LEU A 437 -5.83 74.51 -18.58
N LEU A 438 -6.88 75.37 -18.65
CA LEU A 438 -8.28 75.13 -18.22
C LEU A 438 -9.26 75.64 -19.33
N LEU A 439 -10.61 75.67 -19.30
CA LEU A 439 -11.75 75.68 -18.31
C LEU A 439 -13.00 75.10 -19.08
N ALA A 440 -14.24 74.82 -18.63
CA ALA A 440 -15.08 74.95 -17.40
C ALA A 440 -16.17 73.82 -17.45
N GLY A 441 -17.19 73.62 -16.59
CA GLY A 441 -17.65 74.31 -15.36
C GLY A 441 -19.03 75.00 -15.50
N ASN A 442 -20.14 74.41 -14.99
CA ASN A 442 -21.43 75.13 -14.78
C ASN A 442 -22.36 74.50 -13.71
N HIS A 443 -23.31 75.28 -13.14
CA HIS A 443 -23.85 75.11 -11.75
C HIS A 443 -25.33 75.58 -11.59
N THR A 444 -26.15 75.36 -10.52
CA THR A 444 -26.33 74.35 -9.41
C THR A 444 -27.64 74.68 -8.63
N GLN A 445 -28.31 73.71 -7.96
CA GLN A 445 -29.34 73.94 -6.90
C GLN A 445 -29.39 72.75 -5.87
N ILE A 446 -29.74 72.80 -4.56
CA ILE A 446 -30.32 73.78 -3.57
C ILE A 446 -31.85 73.57 -3.30
N PRO A 447 -32.39 73.48 -2.04
CA PRO A 447 -31.75 73.13 -0.73
C PRO A 447 -32.63 72.49 0.42
N SER A 448 -31.99 71.75 1.37
CA SER A 448 -32.24 71.80 2.86
C SER A 448 -33.60 71.36 3.51
N PRO A 449 -33.79 71.36 4.87
CA PRO A 449 -33.20 70.49 5.92
C PRO A 449 -34.27 69.83 6.87
N PRO A 450 -34.03 69.51 8.17
CA PRO A 450 -33.62 68.18 8.68
C PRO A 450 -34.58 67.54 9.74
N ILE A 451 -34.27 66.31 10.24
CA ILE A 451 -34.46 65.80 11.63
C ILE A 451 -33.81 64.38 11.78
N PHE A 452 -33.70 63.84 13.00
CA PHE A 452 -32.72 62.82 13.47
C PHE A 452 -33.23 61.32 13.49
N PRO A 453 -32.44 60.28 13.90
CA PRO A 453 -32.39 58.95 13.24
C PRO A 453 -32.95 57.78 14.11
N PRO A 454 -32.78 56.48 13.73
CA PRO A 454 -31.53 55.76 14.05
C PRO A 454 -31.05 54.64 13.06
N ASN A 455 -29.74 54.36 13.13
CA ASN A 455 -29.00 53.11 12.83
C ASN A 455 -29.44 52.16 11.69
N SER A 456 -28.58 52.07 10.67
CA SER A 456 -28.12 50.76 10.15
C SER A 456 -26.69 50.87 9.60
N HIS A 457 -25.78 49.97 10.03
CA HIS A 457 -24.45 49.82 9.44
C HIS A 457 -24.43 48.59 8.55
N MET A 458 -24.37 48.78 7.22
CA MET A 458 -24.06 47.69 6.30
C MET A 458 -22.55 47.55 6.12
N VAL A 459 -22.06 46.31 6.23
CA VAL A 459 -20.65 45.96 6.01
C VAL A 459 -20.39 45.84 4.51
N SER A 460 -19.31 46.45 4.02
CA SER A 460 -18.86 46.29 2.64
C SER A 460 -18.38 44.85 2.39
N PRO A 461 -18.74 44.22 1.26
CA PRO A 461 -18.26 42.87 0.94
C PRO A 461 -16.73 42.90 0.72
N LEU A 462 -16.01 41.95 1.33
CA LEU A 462 -14.58 41.78 1.08
C LEU A 462 -14.36 41.27 -0.36
N SER A 463 -13.29 41.74 -0.99
CA SER A 463 -12.81 41.22 -2.27
C SER A 463 -12.35 39.77 -2.11
N SER A 464 -12.80 38.89 -3.01
CA SER A 464 -12.35 37.51 -3.08
C SER A 464 -10.85 37.42 -3.47
N PRO A 465 -10.04 36.59 -2.76
CA PRO A 465 -8.65 36.34 -3.15
C PRO A 465 -8.58 35.41 -4.38
N SER A 466 -7.53 35.56 -5.18
CA SER A 466 -7.28 34.70 -6.35
C SER A 466 -6.81 33.30 -5.94
N GLN A 467 -7.25 32.27 -6.68
CA GLN A 467 -6.85 30.89 -6.42
C GLN A 467 -5.36 30.64 -6.70
N PRO A 468 -4.73 29.70 -5.97
CA PRO A 468 -3.28 29.48 -6.00
C PRO A 468 -2.82 28.76 -7.27
N THR A 469 -1.82 29.33 -7.92
CA THR A 469 -1.11 28.67 -9.03
C THR A 469 -0.09 27.65 -8.52
N LEU A 470 0.15 26.57 -9.29
CA LEU A 470 1.23 25.60 -9.05
C LEU A 470 2.60 26.26 -8.73
N THR A 471 2.88 27.41 -9.35
CA THR A 471 4.08 28.23 -9.12
C THR A 471 4.19 28.78 -7.69
N GLN A 472 3.07 29.07 -7.01
CA GLN A 472 3.06 29.47 -5.59
C GLN A 472 3.34 28.27 -4.68
N THR A 473 2.73 27.11 -4.95
CA THR A 473 3.01 25.86 -4.21
C THR A 473 4.51 25.52 -4.24
N MET A 474 5.14 25.61 -5.42
CA MET A 474 6.60 25.46 -5.57
C MET A 474 7.40 26.49 -4.76
N LYS A 475 7.00 27.77 -4.74
CA LYS A 475 7.65 28.82 -3.94
C LYS A 475 7.60 28.52 -2.44
N PHE A 476 6.49 28.01 -1.91
CA PHE A 476 6.39 27.63 -0.50
C PHE A 476 7.29 26.45 -0.13
N TYR A 477 7.38 25.43 -1.01
CA TYR A 477 8.32 24.32 -0.83
C TYR A 477 9.80 24.77 -0.92
N ALA A 478 10.14 25.69 -1.85
CA ALA A 478 11.48 26.26 -1.96
C ALA A 478 11.85 27.16 -0.76
N ASN A 479 10.89 27.92 -0.23
CA ASN A 479 11.10 28.66 1.02
C ASN A 479 11.32 27.70 2.20
N ALA A 480 10.63 26.56 2.26
CA ALA A 480 10.82 25.57 3.32
C ALA A 480 12.26 24.98 3.31
N THR A 481 12.80 24.62 2.14
CA THR A 481 14.20 24.13 2.03
C THR A 481 15.24 25.23 2.26
N ALA A 482 14.90 26.51 2.01
CA ALA A 482 15.75 27.65 2.31
C ALA A 482 15.79 28.04 3.82
N TYR A 483 14.82 27.59 4.62
CA TYR A 483 14.79 27.76 6.08
C TYR A 483 15.32 26.54 6.85
N ASP A 484 15.08 25.31 6.38
CA ASP A 484 15.71 24.09 6.91
C ASP A 484 16.25 23.24 5.76
N SER A 485 17.53 23.45 5.44
CA SER A 485 18.23 22.75 4.36
C SER A 485 18.51 21.27 4.66
N THR A 486 18.37 20.84 5.93
CA THR A 486 18.60 19.45 6.38
C THR A 486 17.33 18.60 6.32
N TRP A 487 16.16 19.20 6.13
CA TRP A 487 14.90 18.50 6.27
C TRP A 487 14.47 17.77 4.99
N TYR A 488 14.76 16.47 4.93
CA TYR A 488 14.32 15.52 3.90
C TYR A 488 12.93 15.81 3.33
N LYS A 489 11.90 15.97 4.18
CA LYS A 489 10.50 16.11 3.74
C LYS A 489 10.23 17.38 2.94
N ALA A 490 11.00 18.44 3.13
CA ALA A 490 10.90 19.65 2.31
C ALA A 490 11.49 19.44 0.92
N TRP A 491 12.67 18.81 0.83
CA TRP A 491 13.32 18.48 -0.44
C TRP A 491 12.52 17.46 -1.27
N HIS A 492 12.02 16.40 -0.65
CA HIS A 492 11.16 15.39 -1.29
C HIS A 492 9.88 16.01 -1.88
N LYS A 493 9.23 16.93 -1.15
CA LYS A 493 8.03 17.64 -1.62
C LYS A 493 8.34 18.62 -2.76
N LEU A 494 9.44 19.36 -2.67
CA LEU A 494 9.91 20.24 -3.76
C LEU A 494 10.24 19.45 -5.03
N ALA A 495 10.98 18.35 -4.90
CA ALA A 495 11.31 17.45 -6.01
C ALA A 495 10.06 16.84 -6.65
N SER A 496 9.10 16.39 -5.82
CA SER A 496 7.81 15.88 -6.27
C SER A 496 6.99 16.90 -7.05
N ALA A 497 6.99 18.17 -6.62
CA ALA A 497 6.27 19.24 -7.32
C ALA A 497 6.87 19.50 -8.72
N TYR A 498 8.21 19.57 -8.83
CA TYR A 498 8.88 19.71 -10.12
C TYR A 498 8.70 18.47 -11.02
N PHE A 499 8.75 17.27 -10.46
CA PHE A 499 8.48 16.01 -11.16
C PHE A 499 7.07 15.97 -11.76
N ASN A 500 6.05 16.25 -10.94
CA ASN A 500 4.65 16.26 -11.37
C ASN A 500 4.43 17.30 -12.49
N ALA A 501 5.05 18.49 -12.39
CA ALA A 501 4.96 19.52 -13.41
C ALA A 501 5.63 19.12 -14.74
N ALA A 502 6.82 18.48 -14.69
CA ALA A 502 7.50 17.97 -15.88
C ALA A 502 6.70 16.85 -16.57
N MET A 503 6.13 15.92 -15.78
CA MET A 503 5.26 14.85 -16.30
C MET A 503 3.96 15.39 -16.90
N TYR A 504 3.34 16.39 -16.28
CA TYR A 504 2.13 17.05 -16.80
C TYR A 504 2.40 17.77 -18.13
N GLN A 505 3.50 18.52 -18.24
CA GLN A 505 3.90 19.14 -19.51
C GLN A 505 4.20 18.10 -20.59
N THR A 506 4.80 16.97 -20.21
CA THR A 506 5.06 15.85 -21.14
C THR A 506 3.76 15.23 -21.66
N GLN A 507 2.75 15.01 -20.80
CA GLN A 507 1.45 14.48 -21.21
C GLN A 507 0.72 15.45 -22.16
N ASN A 508 0.67 16.74 -21.83
CA ASN A 508 -0.01 17.75 -22.66
C ASN A 508 0.63 17.93 -24.05
N SER A 509 1.92 17.63 -24.23
CA SER A 509 2.57 17.68 -25.56
C SER A 509 2.20 16.53 -26.51
N PHE A 510 1.45 15.52 -26.06
CA PHE A 510 0.98 14.39 -26.90
C PHE A 510 -0.52 14.42 -27.21
N SER A 511 -1.27 15.43 -26.76
CA SER A 511 -2.67 15.60 -27.16
C SER A 511 -2.76 15.99 -28.65
N PRO A 512 -3.48 15.24 -29.50
CA PRO A 512 -3.70 15.65 -30.89
C PRO A 512 -4.50 16.96 -30.91
N ALA A 513 -4.14 17.87 -31.82
CA ALA A 513 -4.85 19.14 -31.98
C ALA A 513 -6.33 18.87 -32.35
N PRO A 514 -7.29 19.65 -31.82
CA PRO A 514 -8.67 19.55 -32.25
C PRO A 514 -8.76 19.89 -33.75
N PRO A 515 -9.67 19.25 -34.51
CA PRO A 515 -9.89 19.61 -35.91
C PRO A 515 -10.28 21.09 -36.01
N PRO A 516 -9.88 21.80 -37.09
CA PRO A 516 -10.25 23.19 -37.28
C PRO A 516 -11.78 23.32 -37.29
N PRO A 517 -12.35 24.43 -36.76
CA PRO A 517 -13.78 24.65 -36.80
C PRO A 517 -14.27 24.64 -38.25
N PRO A 518 -15.46 24.09 -38.54
CA PRO A 518 -16.00 24.11 -39.90
C PRO A 518 -16.15 25.56 -40.36
N PHE A 519 -15.67 25.85 -41.58
CA PHE A 519 -15.83 27.16 -42.19
C PHE A 519 -17.32 27.47 -42.33
N ILE A 520 -17.83 28.39 -41.51
CA ILE A 520 -19.16 28.99 -41.71
C ILE A 520 -19.04 29.95 -42.89
N GLY A 521 -19.12 29.40 -44.10
CA GLY A 521 -19.29 30.18 -45.32
C GLY A 521 -20.57 31.00 -45.25
N ALA A 522 -20.50 32.27 -45.62
CA ALA A 522 -21.67 33.15 -45.61
C ALA A 522 -22.75 32.64 -46.58
N MET A 523 -24.01 32.70 -46.15
CA MET A 523 -25.18 32.28 -46.94
C MET A 523 -25.26 33.09 -48.25
N PRO A 524 -25.28 32.44 -49.44
CA PRO A 524 -25.46 33.14 -50.71
C PRO A 524 -26.89 33.64 -50.87
N SER A 525 -27.06 34.90 -51.24
CA SER A 525 -28.35 35.45 -51.63
C SER A 525 -28.70 35.10 -53.08
N SER A 526 -29.69 34.21 -53.25
CA SER A 526 -30.66 34.18 -54.36
C SER A 526 -30.18 34.33 -55.82
N PRO A 527 -30.13 33.24 -56.60
CA PRO A 527 -30.40 33.27 -58.04
C PRO A 527 -31.90 33.05 -58.32
N SER A 528 -32.47 33.75 -59.30
CA SER A 528 -33.84 33.54 -59.79
C SER A 528 -33.85 33.19 -61.28
N TYR A 529 -34.91 32.47 -61.73
CA TYR A 529 -35.11 31.90 -63.07
C TYR A 529 -34.12 30.76 -63.47
N GLY A 530 -34.54 29.81 -64.32
CA GLY A 530 -33.59 28.84 -64.91
C GLY A 530 -34.08 27.48 -65.45
N SER A 531 -35.33 27.04 -65.19
CA SER A 531 -36.08 25.99 -65.93
C SER A 531 -35.34 24.84 -66.67
N PHE A 532 -35.44 23.60 -66.14
CA PHE A 532 -35.40 22.28 -66.85
C PHE A 532 -34.12 21.86 -67.61
N GLY A 533 -33.83 20.55 -67.70
CA GLY A 533 -32.76 20.07 -68.63
C GLY A 533 -32.13 18.67 -68.55
N SER A 534 -32.82 17.62 -68.09
CA SER A 534 -32.67 16.21 -68.54
C SER A 534 -31.29 15.53 -68.85
N THR A 535 -31.11 14.34 -68.24
CA THR A 535 -30.71 13.03 -68.85
C THR A 535 -29.24 12.60 -69.15
N ILE A 536 -29.02 11.30 -68.85
CA ILE A 536 -28.20 10.27 -69.53
C ILE A 536 -26.69 10.12 -69.18
N ASP A 537 -26.45 9.10 -68.34
CA ASP A 537 -25.53 7.93 -68.47
C ASP A 537 -24.28 7.92 -69.39
N ARG A 538 -23.22 7.27 -68.87
CA ARG A 538 -22.36 6.17 -69.46
C ARG A 538 -21.69 6.39 -70.84
N GLU A 539 -20.59 5.71 -71.23
CA GLU A 539 -19.83 4.60 -70.64
C GLU A 539 -18.33 4.60 -71.06
N THR A 540 -17.59 3.60 -70.57
CA THR A 540 -16.22 3.16 -70.86
C THR A 540 -15.63 3.32 -72.27
N SER A 541 -14.29 3.50 -72.38
CA SER A 541 -13.35 2.49 -72.94
C SER A 541 -11.86 2.88 -72.81
N SER A 542 -10.96 1.90 -73.02
CA SER A 542 -9.48 2.01 -72.98
C SER A 542 -8.83 2.07 -74.37
N ASP A 543 -7.51 2.34 -74.44
CA ASP A 543 -6.47 1.49 -75.10
C ASP A 543 -5.07 2.19 -75.17
N ILE A 544 -3.98 1.55 -74.69
CA ILE A 544 -2.89 0.84 -75.44
C ILE A 544 -1.99 1.80 -76.27
N LEU A 545 -0.79 2.22 -75.78
CA LEU A 545 0.58 1.62 -75.94
C LEU A 545 1.11 1.61 -77.41
N ILE A 546 2.36 1.95 -77.77
CA ILE A 546 3.69 2.08 -77.10
C ILE A 546 4.47 3.32 -77.71
N ALA A 547 5.79 3.65 -77.65
CA ALA A 547 7.06 3.10 -77.09
C ALA A 547 8.21 4.18 -76.96
N GLN A 548 9.28 3.80 -76.25
CA GLN A 548 10.75 4.06 -76.31
C GLN A 548 11.36 5.04 -77.37
N LEU A 549 12.50 5.73 -77.19
CA LEU A 549 13.80 5.38 -76.53
C LEU A 549 14.60 6.60 -75.94
N HIS A 550 15.07 6.49 -74.69
CA HIS A 550 16.38 6.95 -74.11
C HIS A 550 16.92 8.42 -74.30
N PRO A 551 17.99 8.88 -73.58
CA PRO A 551 17.93 9.21 -72.14
C PRO A 551 18.64 10.54 -71.74
N SER A 552 18.05 11.36 -70.87
CA SER A 552 18.71 12.52 -70.22
C SER A 552 18.02 12.88 -68.88
N PRO A 553 18.65 13.68 -67.98
CA PRO A 553 18.37 13.58 -66.54
C PRO A 553 17.16 14.39 -66.04
N PRO A 554 16.50 13.95 -64.95
CA PRO A 554 15.48 14.74 -64.27
C PRO A 554 16.10 15.94 -63.52
N PRO A 555 15.43 17.11 -63.50
CA PRO A 555 15.89 18.28 -62.74
C PRO A 555 15.71 18.11 -61.22
N SER A 556 16.38 18.98 -60.46
CA SER A 556 16.50 18.94 -59.00
C SER A 556 15.20 18.66 -58.24
N ALA A 557 15.27 17.74 -57.29
CA ALA A 557 14.17 17.47 -56.36
C ALA A 557 13.81 18.73 -55.55
N ALA A 558 12.55 19.15 -55.65
CA ALA A 558 11.96 20.04 -54.67
C ALA A 558 11.91 19.30 -53.33
N VAL A 559 12.74 19.72 -52.37
CA VAL A 559 12.78 19.10 -51.05
C VAL A 559 11.44 19.30 -50.37
N VAL A 560 10.66 18.22 -50.24
CA VAL A 560 9.55 18.16 -49.29
C VAL A 560 10.19 18.20 -47.90
N VAL A 561 10.29 19.41 -47.35
CA VAL A 561 10.74 19.62 -45.99
C VAL A 561 9.67 19.02 -45.07
N ASN A 562 9.95 17.82 -44.58
CA ASN A 562 9.22 17.26 -43.44
C ASN A 562 9.15 18.35 -42.35
N PRO A 563 7.97 18.65 -41.78
CA PRO A 563 7.88 19.66 -40.74
C PRO A 563 8.85 19.28 -39.61
N PRO A 564 9.66 20.23 -39.10
CA PRO A 564 10.65 19.92 -38.08
C PRO A 564 9.97 19.31 -36.87
N SER A 565 10.55 18.23 -36.34
CA SER A 565 10.11 17.60 -35.09
C SER A 565 9.90 18.67 -34.01
N PRO A 566 8.79 18.64 -33.26
CA PRO A 566 8.40 19.76 -32.39
C PRO A 566 9.52 20.13 -31.43
N ALA A 567 9.82 21.42 -31.34
CA ALA A 567 10.93 21.93 -30.55
C ALA A 567 10.83 21.43 -29.10
N PRO A 568 11.93 20.93 -28.50
CA PRO A 568 11.88 20.32 -27.18
C PRO A 568 11.44 21.37 -26.16
N ASN A 569 10.37 21.05 -25.42
CA ASN A 569 9.64 21.99 -24.59
C ASN A 569 10.56 22.52 -23.46
N GLN A 570 11.12 23.72 -23.64
CA GLN A 570 12.25 24.22 -22.84
C GLN A 570 11.91 24.36 -21.35
N THR A 571 10.65 24.66 -21.04
CA THR A 571 10.11 24.68 -19.67
C THR A 571 10.15 23.30 -19.01
N MET A 572 9.91 22.22 -19.76
CA MET A 572 9.97 20.85 -19.26
C MET A 572 11.42 20.45 -18.95
N ILE A 573 12.38 20.83 -19.79
CA ILE A 573 13.82 20.63 -19.53
C ILE A 573 14.23 21.32 -18.22
N PHE A 574 13.82 22.59 -18.03
CA PHE A 574 14.08 23.31 -16.79
C PHE A 574 13.49 22.61 -15.57
N LEU A 575 12.22 22.21 -15.62
CA LEU A 575 11.53 21.50 -14.53
C LEU A 575 12.20 20.15 -14.22
N ALA A 576 12.60 19.38 -15.24
CA ALA A 576 13.30 18.12 -15.07
C ALA A 576 14.67 18.29 -14.37
N LYS A 577 15.45 19.31 -14.74
CA LYS A 577 16.74 19.63 -14.08
C LYS A 577 16.56 20.04 -12.62
N GLN A 578 15.52 20.81 -12.29
CA GLN A 578 15.20 21.17 -10.90
C GLN A 578 14.68 19.98 -10.08
N ALA A 579 13.88 19.09 -10.70
CA ALA A 579 13.43 17.85 -10.08
C ALA A 579 14.61 16.93 -9.74
N VAL A 580 15.50 16.67 -10.71
CA VAL A 580 16.75 15.91 -10.52
C VAL A 580 17.55 16.49 -9.35
N SER A 581 17.87 17.78 -9.40
CA SER A 581 18.65 18.50 -8.37
C SER A 581 18.03 18.37 -6.97
N SER A 582 16.70 18.43 -6.88
CA SER A 582 15.97 18.35 -5.62
C SER A 582 15.88 16.91 -5.08
N PHE A 583 15.69 15.90 -5.94
CA PHE A 583 15.70 14.49 -5.54
C PHE A 583 17.06 14.08 -4.96
N ILE A 584 18.17 14.55 -5.54
CA ILE A 584 19.52 14.29 -5.00
C ILE A 584 19.64 14.78 -3.55
N LYS A 585 19.14 15.99 -3.26
CA LYS A 585 19.12 16.52 -1.88
C LYS A 585 18.15 15.77 -0.98
N ALA A 586 16.99 15.33 -1.47
CA ALA A 586 16.10 14.46 -0.71
C ALA A 586 16.78 13.12 -0.35
N VAL A 587 17.30 12.41 -1.35
CA VAL A 587 17.89 11.07 -1.22
C VAL A 587 19.16 11.07 -0.36
N THR A 588 20.02 12.08 -0.47
CA THR A 588 21.20 12.23 0.41
C THR A 588 20.85 12.58 1.86
N LEU A 589 19.65 13.12 2.12
CA LEU A 589 19.11 13.42 3.46
C LEU A 589 18.14 12.34 3.97
N ALA A 590 17.89 11.27 3.21
CA ALA A 590 16.91 10.25 3.55
C ALA A 590 17.49 9.18 4.50
N GLU A 591 16.89 9.08 5.68
CA GLU A 591 17.07 7.99 6.65
C GLU A 591 16.20 6.79 6.25
N GLY A 592 16.82 5.63 5.98
CA GLY A 592 16.11 4.39 5.61
C GLY A 592 15.92 4.18 4.09
N SER A 593 14.90 3.40 3.70
CA SER A 593 14.64 3.04 2.29
C SER A 593 14.36 4.28 1.45
N ARG A 594 15.05 4.38 0.31
CA ARG A 594 15.03 5.56 -0.58
C ARG A 594 14.26 5.29 -1.87
N LEU A 595 13.53 4.17 -1.91
CA LEU A 595 13.01 3.55 -3.13
C LEU A 595 12.10 4.47 -3.94
N GLU A 596 11.20 5.23 -3.31
CA GLU A 596 10.28 6.14 -4.00
C GLU A 596 11.00 7.25 -4.77
N ASP A 597 11.87 8.02 -4.11
CA ASP A 597 12.63 9.10 -4.77
C ASP A 597 13.60 8.54 -5.82
N THR A 598 14.20 7.37 -5.54
CA THR A 598 15.10 6.68 -6.49
C THR A 598 14.35 6.25 -7.76
N LEU A 599 13.14 5.69 -7.63
CA LEU A 599 12.31 5.30 -8.78
C LEU A 599 11.80 6.51 -9.58
N ARG A 600 11.46 7.62 -8.92
CA ARG A 600 11.08 8.87 -9.60
C ARG A 600 12.27 9.50 -10.34
N PHE A 601 13.46 9.47 -9.74
CA PHE A 601 14.71 9.83 -10.40
C PHE A 601 15.00 8.95 -11.63
N LEU A 602 14.91 7.62 -11.50
CA LEU A 602 15.05 6.68 -12.63
C LEU A 602 14.01 6.95 -13.73
N THR A 603 12.78 7.31 -13.36
CA THR A 603 11.72 7.65 -14.33
C THR A 603 12.07 8.90 -15.13
N LEU A 604 12.63 9.94 -14.50
CA LEU A 604 13.13 11.12 -15.21
C LEU A 604 14.30 10.76 -16.14
N TRP A 605 15.28 10.00 -15.63
CA TRP A 605 16.45 9.57 -16.40
C TRP A 605 16.06 8.72 -17.62
N PHE A 606 15.18 7.73 -17.46
CA PHE A 606 14.78 6.84 -18.56
C PHE A 606 13.84 7.50 -19.59
N LYS A 607 13.11 8.56 -19.23
CA LYS A 607 12.21 9.29 -20.15
C LYS A 607 12.83 10.53 -20.80
N HIS A 608 13.76 11.21 -20.12
CA HIS A 608 14.33 12.49 -20.57
C HIS A 608 15.86 12.50 -20.67
N GLY A 609 16.56 11.43 -20.26
CA GLY A 609 18.03 11.34 -20.26
C GLY A 609 18.70 11.26 -21.65
N ASP A 610 17.92 11.21 -22.73
CA ASP A 610 18.43 11.48 -24.10
C ASP A 610 18.73 12.97 -24.31
N GLN A 611 18.12 13.88 -23.54
CA GLN A 611 18.28 15.33 -23.68
C GLN A 611 19.60 15.78 -23.04
N ILE A 612 20.45 16.45 -23.82
CA ILE A 612 21.84 16.82 -23.44
C ILE A 612 21.92 17.54 -22.09
N GLU A 613 21.06 18.52 -21.83
CA GLU A 613 21.06 19.26 -20.57
C GLU A 613 20.69 18.39 -19.34
N VAL A 614 19.78 17.43 -19.52
CA VAL A 614 19.35 16.51 -18.47
C VAL A 614 20.42 15.44 -18.25
N PHE A 615 21.02 14.93 -19.34
CA PHE A 615 22.12 13.99 -19.34
C PHE A 615 23.34 14.50 -18.56
N GLU A 616 23.84 15.70 -18.86
CA GLU A 616 24.99 16.28 -18.14
C GLU A 616 24.65 16.56 -16.68
N THR A 617 23.44 17.07 -16.39
CA THR A 617 22.98 17.27 -14.99
C THR A 617 23.00 15.94 -14.21
N ILE A 618 22.50 14.85 -14.79
CA ILE A 618 22.53 13.51 -14.17
C ILE A 618 23.98 13.00 -14.02
N LYS A 619 24.81 13.14 -15.06
CA LYS A 619 26.21 12.69 -15.11
C LYS A 619 27.12 13.37 -14.07
N GLU A 620 26.90 14.65 -13.79
CA GLU A 620 27.53 15.32 -12.65
C GLU A 620 26.97 14.81 -11.32
N SER A 621 25.64 14.70 -11.23
CA SER A 621 24.93 14.29 -10.01
C SER A 621 25.32 12.92 -9.50
N LEU A 622 25.48 11.93 -10.38
CA LEU A 622 25.85 10.54 -10.03
C LEU A 622 27.12 10.47 -9.16
N LYS A 623 28.07 11.41 -9.33
CA LYS A 623 29.31 11.48 -8.52
C LYS A 623 29.08 11.84 -7.06
N SER A 624 27.90 12.39 -6.72
CA SER A 624 27.54 12.84 -5.37
C SER A 624 26.61 11.89 -4.62
N LEU A 625 26.24 10.77 -5.25
CA LEU A 625 25.20 9.86 -4.76
C LEU A 625 25.79 8.61 -4.07
N PRO A 626 25.22 8.18 -2.93
CA PRO A 626 25.63 6.95 -2.25
C PRO A 626 25.36 5.72 -3.13
N VAL A 627 26.35 4.84 -3.26
CA VAL A 627 26.30 3.65 -4.13
C VAL A 627 25.25 2.64 -3.63
N GLU A 628 25.02 2.61 -2.32
CA GLU A 628 24.05 1.79 -1.61
C GLU A 628 22.61 2.02 -2.11
N MET A 629 22.30 3.22 -2.62
CA MET A 629 20.99 3.56 -3.19
C MET A 629 20.58 2.63 -4.34
N TRP A 630 21.55 2.23 -5.16
CA TRP A 630 21.27 1.47 -6.37
C TRP A 630 20.88 0.02 -6.08
N LEU A 631 21.16 -0.49 -4.87
CA LEU A 631 20.85 -1.86 -4.45
C LEU A 631 19.35 -2.19 -4.57
N GLU A 632 18.46 -1.29 -4.13
CA GLU A 632 17.00 -1.51 -4.19
C GLU A 632 16.46 -1.47 -5.64
N VAL A 633 17.25 -0.99 -6.61
CA VAL A 633 16.84 -0.77 -8.01
C VAL A 633 17.78 -1.42 -9.05
N ILE A 634 18.64 -2.36 -8.63
CA ILE A 634 19.41 -3.24 -9.53
C ILE A 634 18.52 -3.81 -10.64
N PRO A 635 17.31 -4.34 -10.38
CA PRO A 635 16.50 -4.96 -11.43
C PRO A 635 16.06 -3.97 -12.52
N GLN A 636 15.85 -2.68 -12.21
CA GLN A 636 15.52 -1.63 -13.18
C GLN A 636 16.72 -1.28 -14.06
N LEU A 637 17.90 -1.11 -13.47
CA LEU A 637 19.14 -0.85 -14.19
C LEU A 637 19.47 -2.02 -15.14
N MET A 638 19.39 -3.25 -14.62
CA MET A 638 19.66 -4.49 -15.36
C MET A 638 18.63 -4.78 -16.46
N ALA A 639 17.40 -4.24 -16.36
CA ALA A 639 16.37 -4.31 -17.40
C ALA A 639 16.62 -3.36 -18.59
N ARG A 640 17.51 -2.36 -18.43
CA ARG A 640 17.72 -1.27 -19.40
C ARG A 640 19.15 -1.15 -19.91
N LEU A 641 19.98 -2.18 -19.75
CA LEU A 641 21.36 -2.24 -20.27
C LEU A 641 21.48 -2.10 -21.79
N ASP A 642 20.43 -2.42 -22.54
CA ASP A 642 20.33 -2.35 -24.01
C ASP A 642 19.67 -1.05 -24.53
N SER A 643 19.49 -0.05 -23.66
CA SER A 643 18.94 1.27 -23.99
C SER A 643 19.79 2.06 -25.01
N LYS A 644 19.25 3.21 -25.46
CA LYS A 644 19.97 4.20 -26.26
C LYS A 644 21.30 4.61 -25.60
N GLN A 645 22.27 4.96 -26.45
CA GLN A 645 23.69 5.03 -26.11
C GLN A 645 24.02 5.94 -24.91
N ASN A 646 23.42 7.14 -24.81
CA ASN A 646 23.62 8.06 -23.68
C ASN A 646 23.15 7.43 -22.35
N VAL A 647 21.90 6.95 -22.31
CA VAL A 647 21.31 6.34 -21.11
C VAL A 647 22.06 5.07 -20.72
N ALA A 648 22.36 4.19 -21.69
CA ALA A 648 23.10 2.95 -21.45
C ALA A 648 24.53 3.20 -20.94
N GLN A 649 25.24 4.23 -21.41
CA GLN A 649 26.58 4.59 -20.92
C GLN A 649 26.55 4.96 -19.43
N LEU A 650 25.58 5.75 -18.99
CA LEU A 650 25.44 6.10 -17.57
C LEU A 650 24.98 4.91 -16.71
N ILE A 651 24.10 4.03 -17.22
CA ILE A 651 23.72 2.79 -16.50
C ILE A 651 24.95 1.90 -16.32
N LYS A 652 25.74 1.70 -17.39
CA LYS A 652 26.99 0.93 -17.35
C LYS A 652 27.97 1.48 -16.31
N GLN A 653 28.14 2.80 -16.22
CA GLN A 653 28.98 3.43 -15.19
C GLN A 653 28.49 3.08 -13.77
N VAL A 654 27.19 3.28 -13.49
CA VAL A 654 26.59 2.98 -12.17
C VAL A 654 26.74 1.50 -11.80
N VAL A 655 26.53 0.58 -12.75
CA VAL A 655 26.67 -0.86 -12.49
C VAL A 655 28.14 -1.27 -12.29
N ILE A 656 29.10 -0.62 -12.98
CA ILE A 656 30.54 -0.82 -12.78
C ILE A 656 31.01 -0.30 -11.41
N ASP A 657 30.50 0.84 -10.94
CA ASP A 657 30.88 1.36 -9.62
C ASP A 657 30.21 0.55 -8.49
N LEU A 658 28.98 0.07 -8.72
CA LEU A 658 28.30 -0.86 -7.82
C LEU A 658 28.98 -2.24 -7.77
N SER A 659 29.55 -2.75 -8.87
CA SER A 659 30.26 -4.06 -8.87
C SER A 659 31.60 -4.02 -8.13
N LYS A 660 32.21 -2.84 -7.97
CA LYS A 660 33.42 -2.67 -7.14
C LYS A 660 33.12 -2.67 -5.63
N VAL A 661 31.96 -2.15 -5.22
CA VAL A 661 31.63 -1.92 -3.80
C VAL A 661 30.70 -3.00 -3.24
N HIS A 662 29.71 -3.47 -4.02
CA HIS A 662 28.74 -4.50 -3.63
C HIS A 662 28.62 -5.64 -4.66
N PRO A 663 29.72 -6.29 -5.08
CA PRO A 663 29.71 -7.33 -6.13
C PRO A 663 28.69 -8.46 -5.90
N GLN A 664 28.52 -8.89 -4.64
CA GLN A 664 27.59 -9.94 -4.22
C GLN A 664 26.12 -9.67 -4.61
N SER A 665 25.68 -8.41 -4.67
CA SER A 665 24.30 -8.07 -5.08
C SER A 665 24.08 -8.12 -6.60
N LEU A 666 25.15 -7.99 -7.39
CA LEU A 666 25.09 -7.94 -8.84
C LEU A 666 25.41 -9.28 -9.53
N VAL A 667 26.22 -10.15 -8.91
CA VAL A 667 26.84 -11.29 -9.60
C VAL A 667 25.84 -12.22 -10.28
N TYR A 668 24.70 -12.52 -9.64
CA TYR A 668 23.63 -13.33 -10.22
C TYR A 668 22.94 -12.61 -11.39
N ALA A 669 22.55 -11.33 -11.20
CA ALA A 669 21.86 -10.56 -12.23
C ALA A 669 22.73 -10.35 -13.49
N LEU A 670 24.03 -10.10 -13.31
CA LEU A 670 25.01 -10.02 -14.40
C LEU A 670 25.20 -11.37 -15.10
N THR A 671 25.30 -12.47 -14.34
CA THR A 671 25.40 -13.83 -14.90
C THR A 671 24.19 -14.20 -15.76
N VAL A 672 22.98 -13.78 -15.36
CA VAL A 672 21.75 -13.95 -16.17
C VAL A 672 21.78 -13.04 -17.41
N ALA A 673 22.18 -11.78 -17.26
CA ALA A 673 22.21 -10.83 -18.37
C ALA A 673 23.25 -11.18 -19.45
N ALA A 674 24.40 -11.75 -19.08
CA ALA A 674 25.40 -12.25 -20.02
C ALA A 674 24.88 -13.44 -20.85
N LYS A 675 24.02 -14.28 -20.26
CA LYS A 675 23.31 -15.39 -20.92
C LYS A 675 22.06 -14.95 -21.71
N SER A 676 21.86 -13.65 -21.94
CA SER A 676 20.69 -13.11 -22.65
C SER A 676 20.74 -13.36 -24.15
N THR A 677 19.59 -13.65 -24.75
CA THR A 677 19.37 -13.71 -26.20
C THR A 677 19.55 -12.36 -26.92
N ASN A 678 19.43 -11.24 -26.19
CA ASN A 678 19.70 -9.91 -26.74
C ASN A 678 21.22 -9.64 -26.74
N VAL A 679 21.79 -9.56 -27.94
CA VAL A 679 23.25 -9.40 -28.19
C VAL A 679 23.84 -8.18 -27.49
N ARG A 680 23.15 -7.03 -27.49
CA ARG A 680 23.65 -5.80 -26.81
C ARG A 680 23.69 -6.00 -25.28
N ARG A 681 22.62 -6.54 -24.71
CA ARG A 681 22.51 -6.83 -23.26
C ARG A 681 23.54 -7.86 -22.82
N SER A 682 23.76 -8.91 -23.61
CA SER A 682 24.79 -9.94 -23.38
C SER A 682 26.20 -9.35 -23.45
N ALA A 683 26.53 -8.56 -24.48
CA ALA A 683 27.84 -7.96 -24.65
C ALA A 683 28.20 -7.01 -23.48
N VAL A 684 27.31 -6.08 -23.13
CA VAL A 684 27.53 -5.15 -22.01
C VAL A 684 27.63 -5.87 -20.67
N ALA A 685 26.78 -6.86 -20.41
CA ALA A 685 26.86 -7.65 -19.17
C ALA A 685 28.15 -8.49 -19.09
N THR A 686 28.61 -9.04 -20.21
CA THR A 686 29.87 -9.79 -20.29
C THR A 686 31.08 -8.88 -20.04
N GLU A 687 31.09 -7.67 -20.61
CA GLU A 687 32.14 -6.68 -20.37
C GLU A 687 32.22 -6.28 -18.87
N ILE A 688 31.06 -6.04 -18.23
CA ILE A 688 30.99 -5.73 -16.80
C ILE A 688 31.44 -6.92 -15.94
N LEU A 689 31.11 -8.16 -16.33
CA LEU A 689 31.60 -9.37 -15.66
C LEU A 689 33.12 -9.53 -15.79
N THR A 690 33.72 -9.17 -16.92
CA THR A 690 35.18 -9.16 -17.07
C THR A 690 35.82 -8.18 -16.09
N ILE A 691 35.33 -6.93 -16.03
CA ILE A 691 35.80 -5.91 -15.08
C ILE A 691 35.61 -6.36 -13.62
N MET A 692 34.49 -7.01 -13.31
CA MET A 692 34.26 -7.60 -11.98
C MET A 692 35.19 -8.79 -11.69
N SER A 693 35.58 -9.56 -12.71
CA SER A 693 36.55 -10.65 -12.58
C SER A 693 37.99 -10.17 -12.42
N GLU A 694 38.31 -8.92 -12.74
CA GLU A 694 39.62 -8.31 -12.42
C GLU A 694 39.74 -8.01 -10.91
N SER A 695 38.64 -7.65 -10.25
CA SER A 695 38.62 -7.33 -8.81
C SER A 695 38.28 -8.52 -7.91
N GLN A 696 37.38 -9.43 -8.34
CA GLN A 696 36.94 -10.60 -7.57
C GLN A 696 36.74 -11.84 -8.48
N PRO A 697 37.82 -12.42 -9.04
CA PRO A 697 37.73 -13.56 -9.96
C PRO A 697 37.07 -14.79 -9.33
N ILE A 698 37.39 -15.08 -8.06
CA ILE A 698 36.89 -16.24 -7.31
C ILE A 698 35.36 -16.19 -7.20
N LEU A 699 34.80 -15.04 -6.82
CA LEU A 699 33.35 -14.86 -6.71
C LEU A 699 32.63 -15.03 -8.06
N VAL A 700 33.19 -14.50 -9.15
CA VAL A 700 32.60 -14.62 -10.49
C VAL A 700 32.63 -16.06 -10.99
N GLU A 701 33.74 -16.79 -10.80
CA GLU A 701 33.82 -18.21 -11.16
C GLU A 701 32.86 -19.06 -10.32
N GLN A 702 32.81 -18.84 -9.00
CA GLN A 702 31.90 -19.54 -8.08
C GLN A 702 30.43 -19.30 -8.44
N ALA A 703 30.03 -18.05 -8.71
CA ALA A 703 28.67 -17.71 -9.11
C ALA A 703 28.29 -18.38 -10.44
N LYS A 704 29.20 -18.40 -11.42
CA LYS A 704 29.00 -19.08 -12.70
C LYS A 704 28.85 -20.59 -12.52
N LEU A 705 29.73 -21.24 -11.75
CA LEU A 705 29.69 -22.67 -11.43
C LEU A 705 28.35 -23.04 -10.76
N VAL A 706 27.95 -22.29 -9.73
CA VAL A 706 26.69 -22.53 -9.01
C VAL A 706 25.48 -22.28 -9.93
N SER A 707 25.51 -21.25 -10.78
CA SER A 707 24.46 -20.99 -11.77
C SER A 707 24.31 -22.13 -12.78
N ASP A 708 25.39 -22.50 -13.47
CA ASP A 708 25.37 -23.51 -14.54
C ASP A 708 24.93 -24.89 -14.03
N GLU A 709 25.44 -25.30 -12.87
CA GLU A 709 25.13 -26.62 -12.30
C GLU A 709 23.76 -26.67 -11.61
N LEU A 710 23.25 -25.56 -11.07
CA LEU A 710 21.84 -25.50 -10.62
C LEU A 710 20.88 -25.54 -11.80
N ILE A 711 21.19 -24.91 -12.94
CA ILE A 711 20.39 -25.03 -14.17
C ILE A 711 20.33 -26.51 -14.62
N ARG A 712 21.47 -27.22 -14.60
CA ARG A 712 21.52 -28.68 -14.88
C ARG A 712 20.65 -29.49 -13.92
N CYS A 713 20.64 -29.14 -12.62
CA CYS A 713 19.80 -29.79 -11.62
C CYS A 713 18.31 -29.42 -11.72
N ALA A 714 17.98 -28.28 -12.34
CA ALA A 714 16.61 -27.79 -12.51
C ALA A 714 15.85 -28.57 -13.59
N ILE A 715 16.54 -28.96 -14.68
CA ILE A 715 15.95 -29.52 -15.90
C ILE A 715 16.81 -30.67 -16.45
N LEU A 716 16.43 -31.91 -16.14
CA LEU A 716 17.19 -33.10 -16.56
C LEU A 716 16.99 -33.42 -18.04
N TRP A 717 17.97 -34.05 -18.71
CA TRP A 717 17.82 -34.58 -20.09
C TRP A 717 16.55 -35.44 -20.26
N HIS A 718 16.20 -36.24 -19.25
CA HIS A 718 14.99 -37.06 -19.26
C HIS A 718 13.70 -36.22 -19.36
N GLU A 719 13.72 -35.00 -18.84
CA GLU A 719 12.56 -34.09 -18.82
C GLU A 719 12.52 -33.21 -20.07
N GLN A 720 13.67 -32.76 -20.56
CA GLN A 720 13.80 -32.07 -21.86
C GLN A 720 13.26 -32.95 -23.00
N TRP A 721 13.70 -34.20 -23.06
CA TRP A 721 13.19 -35.17 -24.04
C TRP A 721 11.71 -35.50 -23.85
N HIS A 722 11.19 -35.50 -22.62
CA HIS A 722 9.76 -35.75 -22.38
C HIS A 722 8.88 -34.56 -22.80
N GLU A 723 9.27 -33.32 -22.51
CA GLU A 723 8.53 -32.12 -22.96
C GLU A 723 8.58 -32.01 -24.48
N ALA A 724 9.78 -32.08 -25.08
CA ALA A 724 9.96 -31.87 -26.51
C ALA A 724 9.30 -32.96 -27.36
N LEU A 725 9.24 -34.22 -26.90
CA LEU A 725 8.50 -35.27 -27.61
C LEU A 725 6.98 -35.10 -27.50
N ASP A 726 6.45 -34.59 -26.39
CA ASP A 726 5.02 -34.28 -26.24
C ASP A 726 4.62 -33.10 -27.14
N ASP A 727 5.37 -31.98 -27.11
CA ASP A 727 5.13 -30.82 -27.98
C ASP A 727 5.36 -31.16 -29.47
N ALA A 728 6.42 -31.91 -29.82
CA ALA A 728 6.64 -32.39 -31.19
C ALA A 728 5.51 -33.29 -31.70
N SER A 729 4.89 -34.09 -30.82
CA SER A 729 3.76 -34.95 -31.21
C SER A 729 2.52 -34.12 -31.58
N ARG A 730 2.29 -32.99 -30.90
CA ARG A 730 1.21 -32.06 -31.24
C ARG A 730 1.50 -31.36 -32.57
N LEU A 731 2.71 -30.83 -32.74
CA LEU A 731 3.15 -30.21 -33.99
C LEU A 731 3.00 -31.16 -35.19
N TYR A 732 3.30 -32.45 -35.02
CA TYR A 732 3.18 -33.45 -36.08
C TYR A 732 1.75 -33.95 -36.30
N PHE A 733 1.07 -34.47 -35.27
CA PHE A 733 -0.22 -35.14 -35.43
C PHE A 733 -1.43 -34.19 -35.49
N GLN A 734 -1.34 -33.00 -34.86
CA GLN A 734 -2.43 -32.02 -34.80
C GLN A 734 -2.21 -30.91 -35.84
N ASP A 735 -1.09 -30.18 -35.73
CA ASP A 735 -0.80 -29.02 -36.60
C ASP A 735 -0.20 -29.39 -37.96
N LYS A 736 0.28 -30.63 -38.13
CA LYS A 736 0.96 -31.15 -39.33
C LYS A 736 2.21 -30.37 -39.75
N ASN A 737 2.82 -29.64 -38.82
CA ASN A 737 3.99 -28.80 -39.03
C ASN A 737 5.29 -29.58 -38.80
N VAL A 738 5.69 -30.33 -39.83
CA VAL A 738 6.91 -31.17 -39.80
C VAL A 738 8.20 -30.34 -39.68
N LYS A 739 8.23 -29.09 -40.18
CA LYS A 739 9.41 -28.20 -40.05
C LYS A 739 9.65 -27.82 -38.58
N ALA A 740 8.63 -27.31 -37.90
CA ALA A 740 8.74 -26.94 -36.47
C ALA A 740 9.04 -28.15 -35.57
N MET A 741 8.57 -29.34 -35.95
CA MET A 741 8.90 -30.60 -35.26
C MET A 741 10.41 -30.92 -35.34
N PHE A 742 11.08 -30.67 -36.47
CA PHE A 742 12.55 -30.82 -36.56
C PHE A 742 13.28 -29.72 -35.80
N GLU A 743 12.84 -28.47 -35.89
CA GLU A 743 13.42 -27.32 -35.17
C GLU A 743 13.42 -27.51 -33.65
N LEU A 744 12.43 -28.25 -33.12
CA LEU A 744 12.32 -28.60 -31.71
C LEU A 744 13.22 -29.80 -31.30
N LEU A 745 13.37 -30.82 -32.15
CA LEU A 745 14.05 -32.07 -31.80
C LEU A 745 15.55 -32.08 -32.15
N ASP A 746 15.97 -31.41 -33.22
CA ASP A 746 17.37 -31.40 -33.68
C ASP A 746 18.36 -30.88 -32.61
N PRO A 747 18.09 -29.79 -31.87
CA PRO A 747 18.99 -29.32 -30.81
C PRO A 747 19.20 -30.33 -29.67
N LEU A 748 18.23 -31.23 -29.44
CA LEU A 748 18.34 -32.27 -28.42
C LEU A 748 19.16 -33.47 -28.90
N HIS A 749 19.13 -33.80 -30.20
CA HIS A 749 20.04 -34.78 -30.78
C HIS A 749 21.48 -34.29 -30.75
N GLU A 750 21.73 -33.03 -31.15
CA GLU A 750 23.05 -32.40 -30.99
C GLU A 750 23.55 -32.43 -29.53
N MET A 751 22.66 -32.25 -28.55
CA MET A 751 23.02 -32.34 -27.13
C MET A 751 23.53 -33.73 -26.73
N ILE A 752 22.99 -34.81 -27.31
CA ILE A 752 23.51 -36.18 -27.10
C ILE A 752 24.86 -36.36 -27.79
N GLU A 753 25.04 -35.81 -28.99
CA GLU A 753 26.32 -35.90 -29.74
C GLU A 753 27.47 -35.19 -29.02
N ARG A 754 27.22 -33.99 -28.46
CA ARG A 754 28.19 -33.22 -27.64
C ARG A 754 28.71 -33.98 -26.42
N GLY A 755 28.00 -35.04 -26.00
CA GLY A 755 28.46 -36.00 -25.00
C GLY A 755 27.88 -35.79 -23.61
N ALA A 756 27.87 -36.88 -22.82
CA ALA A 756 27.43 -36.84 -21.43
C ALA A 756 28.55 -36.33 -20.52
N THR A 757 28.23 -35.38 -19.65
CA THR A 757 29.17 -34.75 -18.70
C THR A 757 28.97 -35.20 -17.25
N THR A 758 27.84 -35.83 -16.94
CA THR A 758 27.51 -36.36 -15.61
C THR A 758 27.04 -37.82 -15.66
N LEU A 759 27.10 -38.54 -14.53
CA LEU A 759 26.70 -39.96 -14.49
C LEU A 759 25.23 -40.17 -14.85
N LYS A 760 24.34 -39.22 -14.52
CA LYS A 760 22.92 -39.30 -14.90
C LYS A 760 22.68 -39.03 -16.39
N GLU A 761 23.50 -38.18 -17.02
CA GLU A 761 23.53 -37.99 -18.48
C GLU A 761 24.11 -39.24 -19.19
N GLN A 762 25.16 -39.85 -18.64
CA GLN A 762 25.78 -41.06 -19.18
C GLN A 762 24.81 -42.24 -19.12
N SER A 763 24.09 -42.39 -18.00
CA SER A 763 23.00 -43.36 -17.84
C SER A 763 21.85 -43.12 -18.83
N PHE A 764 21.46 -41.86 -19.10
CA PHE A 764 20.48 -41.56 -20.16
C PHE A 764 20.99 -42.03 -21.52
N LYS A 765 22.22 -41.62 -21.88
CA LYS A 765 22.86 -41.93 -23.16
C LYS A 765 22.92 -43.45 -23.38
N GLN A 766 23.42 -44.21 -22.41
CA GLN A 766 23.46 -45.67 -22.43
C GLN A 766 22.08 -46.37 -22.55
N THR A 767 20.98 -45.70 -22.18
CA THR A 767 19.63 -46.30 -22.16
C THR A 767 18.79 -45.96 -23.40
N TYR A 768 19.12 -44.87 -24.11
CA TYR A 768 18.26 -44.31 -25.16
C TYR A 768 18.99 -43.84 -26.44
N GLU A 769 20.33 -43.79 -26.46
CA GLU A 769 21.09 -43.25 -27.62
C GLU A 769 20.83 -44.02 -28.91
N ASN A 770 20.65 -45.33 -28.85
CA ASN A 770 20.47 -46.18 -30.03
C ASN A 770 19.13 -45.86 -30.73
N GLU A 771 18.01 -45.95 -30.00
CA GLU A 771 16.69 -45.66 -30.56
C GLU A 771 16.54 -44.20 -30.99
N LEU A 772 17.13 -43.25 -30.25
CA LEU A 772 17.11 -41.83 -30.62
C LEU A 772 17.93 -41.57 -31.89
N LYS A 773 19.12 -42.17 -32.04
CA LYS A 773 19.92 -42.04 -33.27
C LYS A 773 19.27 -42.72 -34.47
N GLU A 774 18.63 -43.89 -34.28
CA GLU A 774 17.89 -44.54 -35.37
C GLU A 774 16.69 -43.69 -35.80
N ALA A 775 15.93 -43.13 -34.87
CA ALA A 775 14.85 -42.19 -35.16
C ALA A 775 15.35 -40.93 -35.89
N TRP A 776 16.49 -40.36 -35.46
CA TRP A 776 17.08 -39.19 -36.12
C TRP A 776 17.57 -39.50 -37.54
N ASN A 777 18.20 -40.66 -37.75
CA ASN A 777 18.61 -41.11 -39.07
C ASN A 777 17.39 -41.27 -40.00
N ALA A 778 16.30 -41.85 -39.52
CA ALA A 778 15.05 -41.93 -40.26
C ALA A 778 14.46 -40.54 -40.57
N CYS A 779 14.53 -39.58 -39.65
CA CYS A 779 14.21 -38.17 -39.91
C CYS A 779 15.11 -37.53 -40.99
N ARG A 780 16.42 -37.82 -40.99
CA ARG A 780 17.36 -37.33 -42.03
C ARG A 780 17.17 -38.01 -43.38
N CYS A 781 16.73 -39.25 -43.42
CA CYS A 781 16.28 -39.92 -44.64
C CYS A 781 15.01 -39.26 -45.19
N TYR A 782 13.99 -39.02 -44.35
CA TYR A 782 12.77 -38.31 -44.75
C TYR A 782 13.05 -36.95 -45.40
N LEU A 783 13.98 -36.16 -44.85
CA LEU A 783 14.36 -34.86 -45.45
C LEU A 783 14.92 -34.97 -46.88
N ARG A 784 15.45 -36.13 -47.26
CA ARG A 784 15.97 -36.43 -48.62
C ARG A 784 14.95 -37.14 -49.51
N SER A 785 14.11 -38.01 -48.94
CA SER A 785 13.19 -38.90 -49.66
C SER A 785 11.76 -38.35 -49.78
N GLN A 786 11.35 -37.48 -48.85
CA GLN A 786 9.96 -37.07 -48.58
C GLN A 786 8.99 -38.26 -48.33
N ASN A 787 9.51 -39.44 -48.00
CA ASN A 787 8.74 -40.66 -47.82
C ASN A 787 8.17 -40.76 -46.40
N ALA A 788 6.86 -40.54 -46.25
CA ALA A 788 6.17 -40.57 -44.96
C ALA A 788 6.37 -41.87 -44.15
N LYS A 789 6.72 -43.00 -44.77
CA LYS A 789 7.01 -44.26 -44.04
C LYS A 789 8.24 -44.14 -43.13
N GLU A 790 9.27 -43.41 -43.56
CA GLU A 790 10.50 -43.19 -42.78
C GLU A 790 10.20 -42.31 -41.55
N LEU A 791 9.28 -41.34 -41.69
CA LEU A 791 8.85 -40.49 -40.58
C LEU A 791 7.94 -41.23 -39.59
N ASN A 792 7.12 -42.17 -40.05
CA ASN A 792 6.37 -43.08 -39.15
C ASN A 792 7.33 -43.96 -38.33
N GLN A 793 8.36 -44.55 -38.95
CA GLN A 793 9.38 -45.35 -38.25
C GLN A 793 10.10 -44.54 -37.17
N ALA A 794 10.42 -43.28 -37.44
CA ALA A 794 10.98 -42.37 -36.43
C ALA A 794 10.01 -42.16 -35.25
N TRP A 795 8.71 -41.98 -35.53
CA TRP A 795 7.69 -41.79 -34.50
C TRP A 795 7.43 -43.03 -33.63
N ASP A 796 7.48 -44.24 -34.18
CA ASP A 796 7.40 -45.48 -33.40
C ASP A 796 8.54 -45.56 -32.37
N LEU A 797 9.77 -45.25 -32.78
CA LEU A 797 10.95 -45.20 -31.92
C LEU A 797 10.86 -44.09 -30.86
N TYR A 798 10.49 -42.88 -31.26
CA TYR A 798 10.25 -41.77 -30.32
C TYR A 798 9.17 -42.09 -29.28
N TYR A 799 8.08 -42.76 -29.68
CA TYR A 799 7.01 -43.15 -28.78
C TYR A 799 7.44 -44.24 -27.78
N ILE A 800 8.29 -45.18 -28.20
CA ILE A 800 8.92 -46.16 -27.30
C ILE A 800 9.79 -45.44 -26.25
N VAL A 801 10.65 -44.51 -26.68
CA VAL A 801 11.51 -43.74 -25.78
C VAL A 801 10.69 -42.88 -24.82
N PHE A 802 9.67 -42.16 -25.32
CA PHE A 802 8.73 -41.38 -24.52
C PHE A 802 8.10 -42.23 -23.42
N ARG A 803 7.50 -43.39 -23.75
CA ARG A 803 6.86 -44.29 -22.78
C ARG A 803 7.84 -44.80 -21.70
N LYS A 804 9.08 -45.14 -22.08
CA LYS A 804 10.14 -45.53 -21.12
C LYS A 804 10.42 -44.38 -20.14
N ILE A 805 10.63 -43.17 -20.66
CA ILE A 805 10.94 -41.97 -19.88
C ILE A 805 9.77 -41.58 -18.96
N SER A 806 8.53 -41.51 -19.44
CA SER A 806 7.35 -41.19 -18.62
C SER A 806 7.20 -42.12 -17.42
N SER A 807 7.62 -43.38 -17.55
CA SER A 807 7.59 -44.35 -16.45
C SER A 807 8.65 -44.08 -15.39
N GLN A 808 9.90 -43.81 -15.81
CA GLN A 808 10.98 -43.44 -14.88
C GLN A 808 10.67 -42.12 -14.16
N LEU A 809 10.16 -41.11 -14.86
CA LEU A 809 9.84 -39.81 -14.25
C LEU A 809 8.80 -39.96 -13.13
N ARG A 810 7.76 -40.79 -13.29
CA ARG A 810 6.76 -41.04 -12.22
C ARG A 810 7.36 -41.61 -10.92
N GLN A 811 8.49 -42.31 -10.99
CA GLN A 811 9.17 -42.88 -9.82
C GLN A 811 10.22 -41.94 -9.19
N LEU A 812 10.57 -40.84 -9.89
CA LEU A 812 11.64 -39.92 -9.50
C LEU A 812 11.20 -38.93 -8.41
N THR A 813 11.35 -39.33 -7.14
CA THR A 813 10.98 -38.53 -5.95
C THR A 813 12.13 -37.74 -5.32
N SER A 814 13.38 -38.10 -5.62
CA SER A 814 14.59 -37.41 -5.15
C SER A 814 15.73 -37.53 -6.17
N LEU A 815 16.70 -36.62 -6.08
CA LEU A 815 17.92 -36.62 -6.87
C LEU A 815 19.14 -36.57 -5.95
N ASP A 816 20.13 -37.43 -6.20
CA ASP A 816 21.44 -37.39 -5.55
C ASP A 816 22.42 -36.61 -6.46
N LEU A 817 22.95 -35.51 -5.92
CA LEU A 817 23.91 -34.64 -6.60
C LEU A 817 25.20 -35.37 -6.99
N ASN A 818 25.59 -36.47 -6.35
CA ASN A 818 26.76 -37.25 -6.77
C ASN A 818 26.62 -37.76 -8.22
N TYR A 819 25.39 -38.04 -8.66
CA TYR A 819 25.10 -38.49 -10.03
C TYR A 819 24.69 -37.36 -10.98
N VAL A 820 24.10 -36.27 -10.46
CA VAL A 820 23.51 -35.17 -11.25
C VAL A 820 24.42 -33.95 -11.36
N SER A 821 25.16 -33.59 -10.30
CA SER A 821 26.22 -32.56 -10.35
C SER A 821 27.27 -32.79 -9.25
N PRO A 822 28.32 -33.60 -9.51
CA PRO A 822 29.41 -33.79 -8.56
C PRO A 822 30.23 -32.52 -8.33
N ARG A 823 30.05 -31.46 -9.13
CA ARG A 823 30.65 -30.15 -8.92
C ARG A 823 30.03 -29.42 -7.73
N LEU A 824 28.69 -29.43 -7.60
CA LEU A 824 28.01 -28.84 -6.44
C LEU A 824 28.30 -29.59 -5.12
N VAL A 825 28.53 -30.91 -5.17
CA VAL A 825 28.94 -31.68 -3.98
C VAL A 825 30.34 -31.27 -3.50
N LYS A 826 31.27 -31.00 -4.44
CA LYS A 826 32.64 -30.56 -4.17
C LYS A 826 32.74 -29.07 -3.80
N ALA A 827 31.75 -28.26 -4.17
CA ALA A 827 31.68 -26.86 -3.78
C ALA A 827 31.40 -26.76 -2.26
N ARG A 828 32.40 -26.29 -1.52
CA ARG A 828 32.39 -26.10 -0.06
C ARG A 828 32.99 -24.74 0.26
N ASP A 829 32.46 -24.13 1.33
CA ASP A 829 32.97 -22.90 1.96
C ASP A 829 33.31 -21.80 0.94
N LEU A 830 32.31 -21.48 0.13
CA LEU A 830 32.38 -20.49 -0.95
C LEU A 830 32.46 -19.05 -0.39
N GLU A 831 33.01 -18.14 -1.18
CA GLU A 831 32.90 -16.69 -0.96
C GLU A 831 31.53 -16.16 -1.38
N LEU A 832 30.85 -16.88 -2.27
CA LEU A 832 29.51 -16.56 -2.75
C LEU A 832 28.47 -16.54 -1.62
N ALA A 833 27.75 -15.42 -1.52
CA ALA A 833 26.63 -15.24 -0.59
C ALA A 833 25.56 -16.33 -0.77
N VAL A 834 24.86 -16.70 0.31
CA VAL A 834 23.66 -17.52 0.19
C VAL A 834 22.61 -16.73 -0.63
N PRO A 835 21.92 -17.36 -1.61
CA PRO A 835 21.06 -16.63 -2.55
C PRO A 835 19.98 -15.78 -1.86
N GLY A 836 20.12 -14.45 -1.92
CA GLY A 836 19.14 -13.51 -1.40
C GLY A 836 19.26 -13.20 0.10
N THR A 837 20.40 -13.51 0.74
CA THR A 837 20.69 -13.13 2.13
C THR A 837 21.62 -11.91 2.26
N TYR A 838 22.00 -11.29 1.14
CA TYR A 838 22.90 -10.14 1.14
C TYR A 838 22.18 -8.85 1.55
N ASP A 839 22.67 -8.22 2.63
CA ASP A 839 22.31 -6.89 3.11
C ASP A 839 23.62 -6.16 3.46
N PRO A 840 23.88 -4.95 2.92
CA PRO A 840 25.13 -4.23 3.17
C PRO A 840 25.35 -3.85 4.65
N ASN A 841 24.31 -3.88 5.48
CA ASN A 841 24.37 -3.57 6.91
C ASN A 841 24.57 -4.82 7.80
N ALA A 842 24.56 -6.02 7.22
CA ALA A 842 24.58 -7.29 7.93
C ALA A 842 25.88 -8.08 7.67
N PRO A 843 26.31 -8.97 8.59
CA PRO A 843 27.42 -9.88 8.32
C PRO A 843 27.09 -10.82 7.15
N LEU A 844 28.06 -10.97 6.22
CA LEU A 844 27.91 -11.79 5.02
C LEU A 844 27.74 -13.28 5.39
N VAL A 845 26.58 -13.86 5.04
CA VAL A 845 26.35 -15.31 5.11
C VAL A 845 26.68 -15.91 3.74
N THR A 846 27.70 -16.76 3.67
CA THR A 846 28.15 -17.44 2.44
C THR A 846 27.73 -18.91 2.42
N ILE A 847 27.80 -19.55 1.25
CA ILE A 847 27.43 -20.95 1.08
C ILE A 847 28.57 -21.84 1.62
N SER A 848 28.40 -22.40 2.83
CA SER A 848 29.32 -23.41 3.37
C SER A 848 29.17 -24.75 2.63
N SER A 849 27.95 -25.16 2.31
CA SER A 849 27.72 -26.35 1.47
C SER A 849 26.31 -26.43 0.91
N ILE A 850 26.14 -27.27 -0.13
CA ILE A 850 24.84 -27.68 -0.65
C ILE A 850 24.58 -29.12 -0.22
N ASN A 851 23.35 -29.43 0.20
CA ASN A 851 22.94 -30.77 0.61
C ASN A 851 22.94 -31.72 -0.59
N ASN A 852 23.57 -32.90 -0.43
CA ASN A 852 23.76 -33.89 -1.49
C ASN A 852 22.43 -34.42 -2.08
N THR A 853 21.31 -34.35 -1.36
CA THR A 853 20.02 -34.86 -1.84
C THR A 853 19.00 -33.73 -2.06
N LEU A 854 18.51 -33.60 -3.30
CA LEU A 854 17.41 -32.72 -3.66
C LEU A 854 16.09 -33.51 -3.61
N GLN A 855 15.08 -33.00 -2.89
CA GLN A 855 13.73 -33.58 -2.91
C GLN A 855 12.97 -33.04 -4.12
N VAL A 856 12.34 -33.91 -4.92
CA VAL A 856 11.50 -33.50 -6.06
C VAL A 856 10.07 -33.32 -5.58
N ILE A 857 9.48 -32.14 -5.82
CA ILE A 857 8.08 -31.87 -5.50
C ILE A 857 7.19 -32.43 -6.60
N ASN A 858 6.21 -33.27 -6.24
CA ASN A 858 5.32 -33.91 -7.20
C ASN A 858 4.24 -32.93 -7.71
N SER A 859 4.58 -32.13 -8.72
CA SER A 859 3.69 -31.23 -9.47
C SER A 859 4.01 -31.29 -10.97
N LYS A 860 3.27 -30.56 -11.81
CA LYS A 860 3.51 -30.49 -13.27
C LYS A 860 4.96 -30.10 -13.62
N GLN A 861 5.50 -29.06 -12.98
CA GLN A 861 6.84 -28.53 -13.24
C GLN A 861 7.96 -29.19 -12.40
N ARG A 862 7.61 -30.18 -11.56
CA ARG A 862 8.56 -31.04 -10.81
C ARG A 862 9.71 -30.31 -10.09
N PRO A 863 9.48 -29.15 -9.44
CA PRO A 863 10.56 -28.31 -8.93
C PRO A 863 11.33 -29.00 -7.80
N ARG A 864 12.61 -28.64 -7.68
CA ARG A 864 13.56 -29.27 -6.76
C ARG A 864 13.68 -28.46 -5.47
N LYS A 865 13.50 -29.09 -4.32
CA LYS A 865 13.80 -28.48 -3.03
C LYS A 865 15.31 -28.63 -2.76
N VAL A 866 16.02 -27.52 -2.87
CA VAL A 866 17.44 -27.39 -2.56
C VAL A 866 17.60 -26.94 -1.11
N VAL A 867 18.61 -27.45 -0.42
CA VAL A 867 19.01 -26.99 0.92
C VAL A 867 20.48 -26.59 0.87
N MET A 868 20.78 -25.36 1.27
CA MET A 868 22.13 -24.79 1.34
C MET A 868 22.43 -24.45 2.79
N LYS A 869 23.57 -24.86 3.31
CA LYS A 869 24.01 -24.50 4.66
C LYS A 869 24.84 -23.22 4.61
N GLY A 870 24.41 -22.21 5.36
CA GLY A 870 25.13 -20.94 5.49
C GLY A 870 26.37 -21.04 6.38
N SER A 871 27.29 -20.10 6.23
CA SER A 871 28.45 -19.91 7.13
C SER A 871 28.03 -19.58 8.57
N ASP A 872 26.80 -19.10 8.78
CA ASP A 872 26.17 -18.90 10.09
C ASP A 872 25.63 -20.19 10.72
N GLY A 873 25.79 -21.34 10.05
CA GLY A 873 25.36 -22.65 10.47
C GLY A 873 23.89 -23.00 10.19
N LYS A 874 23.08 -22.09 9.62
CA LYS A 874 21.66 -22.34 9.36
C LYS A 874 21.42 -23.01 7.99
N ASP A 875 20.33 -23.76 7.90
CA ASP A 875 19.84 -24.34 6.65
C ASP A 875 18.89 -23.38 5.92
N TYR A 876 19.32 -22.92 4.75
CA TYR A 876 18.53 -22.10 3.83
C TYR A 876 17.91 -22.99 2.76
N ILE A 877 16.58 -22.94 2.64
CA ILE A 877 15.81 -23.83 1.77
C ILE A 877 15.32 -23.02 0.57
N PHE A 878 15.50 -23.57 -0.64
CA PHE A 878 15.04 -22.97 -1.89
C PHE A 878 14.21 -23.98 -2.70
N LEU A 879 13.26 -23.47 -3.47
CA LEU A 879 12.56 -24.17 -4.52
C LEU A 879 13.17 -23.76 -5.87
N LEU A 880 13.94 -24.66 -6.46
CA LEU A 880 14.52 -24.54 -7.79
C LEU A 880 13.43 -24.90 -8.82
N LYS A 881 12.88 -23.87 -9.48
CA LYS A 881 11.95 -24.01 -10.62
C LYS A 881 12.74 -24.12 -11.92
N GLY A 882 12.21 -24.90 -12.86
CA GLY A 882 12.64 -24.96 -14.27
C GLY A 882 11.43 -24.85 -15.20
N HIS A 883 11.68 -24.61 -16.49
CA HIS A 883 10.68 -24.33 -17.53
C HIS A 883 9.81 -23.08 -17.24
N GLU A 884 10.32 -22.14 -16.44
CA GLU A 884 9.57 -20.98 -15.97
C GLU A 884 10.49 -19.79 -15.71
N ASP A 885 10.08 -18.59 -16.14
CA ASP A 885 10.82 -17.36 -15.93
C ASP A 885 10.52 -16.75 -14.54
N PRO A 886 11.47 -16.73 -13.60
CA PRO A 886 11.27 -16.22 -12.24
C PRO A 886 11.32 -14.69 -12.14
N ARG A 887 11.68 -13.97 -13.22
CA ARG A 887 11.85 -12.51 -13.19
C ARG A 887 10.51 -11.79 -13.02
N GLN A 888 9.42 -12.41 -13.45
CA GLN A 888 8.06 -11.93 -13.18
C GLN A 888 7.80 -11.86 -11.67
N ASP A 889 7.99 -12.96 -10.94
CA ASP A 889 7.81 -12.99 -9.49
C ASP A 889 8.84 -12.09 -8.76
N GLU A 890 10.09 -12.00 -9.24
CA GLU A 890 11.11 -11.07 -8.72
C GLU A 890 10.59 -9.63 -8.68
N ARG A 891 9.99 -9.14 -9.79
CA ARG A 891 9.45 -7.78 -9.85
C ARG A 891 8.20 -7.60 -9.00
N VAL A 892 7.40 -8.65 -8.84
CA VAL A 892 6.25 -8.63 -7.91
C VAL A 892 6.73 -8.56 -6.46
N MET A 893 7.80 -9.25 -6.07
CA MET A 893 8.43 -9.11 -4.74
C MET A 893 9.05 -7.72 -4.51
N GLN A 894 9.53 -7.06 -5.57
CA GLN A 894 9.99 -5.67 -5.51
C GLN A 894 8.83 -4.68 -5.34
N LEU A 895 7.74 -4.86 -6.09
CA LEU A 895 6.49 -4.09 -5.93
C LEU A 895 5.93 -4.23 -4.51
N PHE A 896 5.89 -5.45 -3.96
CA PHE A 896 5.50 -5.68 -2.56
C PHE A 896 6.48 -5.03 -1.56
N GLY A 897 7.75 -4.86 -1.95
CA GLY A 897 8.73 -4.07 -1.20
C GLY A 897 8.30 -2.60 -1.10
N LEU A 898 8.04 -1.96 -2.24
CA LEU A 898 7.53 -0.59 -2.29
C LEU A 898 6.22 -0.44 -1.52
N VAL A 899 5.25 -1.34 -1.72
CA VAL A 899 3.96 -1.30 -1.00
C VAL A 899 4.17 -1.43 0.52
N ASN A 900 5.07 -2.30 0.99
CA ASN A 900 5.41 -2.37 2.40
C ASN A 900 6.03 -1.06 2.93
N THR A 901 6.95 -0.43 2.19
CA THR A 901 7.52 0.88 2.58
C THR A 901 6.44 1.96 2.66
N LEU A 902 5.51 2.02 1.70
CA LEU A 902 4.39 2.96 1.68
C LEU A 902 3.41 2.75 2.85
N LEU A 903 3.10 1.49 3.18
CA LEU A 903 2.23 1.12 4.32
C LEU A 903 2.90 1.38 5.67
N LEU A 904 4.23 1.28 5.76
CA LEU A 904 4.99 1.56 6.99
C LEU A 904 5.25 3.06 7.23
N HIS A 905 5.35 3.88 6.17
CA HIS A 905 5.47 5.34 6.30
C HIS A 905 4.16 6.00 6.77
N GLN A 906 3.01 5.40 6.47
CA GLN A 906 1.70 5.90 6.87
C GLN A 906 1.30 5.42 8.28
N GLY A 907 1.05 6.36 9.19
CA GLY A 907 0.91 6.08 10.63
C GLY A 907 -0.21 5.08 10.98
N ASP A 908 -1.36 5.15 10.30
CA ASP A 908 -2.50 4.27 10.57
C ASP A 908 -2.31 2.83 10.13
N THR A 909 -1.62 2.61 9.01
CA THR A 909 -1.33 1.28 8.46
C THR A 909 -0.11 0.65 9.15
N SER A 910 0.87 1.48 9.50
CA SER A 910 2.07 1.11 10.27
C SER A 910 1.72 0.61 11.68
N ARG A 911 0.87 1.35 12.42
CA ARG A 911 0.31 0.93 13.73
C ARG A 911 -0.43 -0.42 13.71
N ARG A 912 -0.88 -0.87 12.54
CA ARG A 912 -1.64 -2.12 12.33
C ARG A 912 -0.79 -3.23 11.72
N ASN A 913 0.52 -3.00 11.53
CA ASN A 913 1.50 -3.94 10.97
C ASN A 913 1.03 -4.58 9.64
N LEU A 914 0.42 -3.75 8.78
CA LEU A 914 0.00 -4.13 7.44
C LEU A 914 1.22 -4.31 6.56
N THR A 915 1.62 -5.57 6.36
CA THR A 915 2.73 -5.94 5.49
C THR A 915 2.39 -7.20 4.69
N ILE A 916 2.77 -7.18 3.42
CA ILE A 916 2.78 -8.33 2.53
C ILE A 916 3.99 -9.19 2.87
N GLN A 917 3.80 -10.50 3.04
CA GLN A 917 4.91 -11.43 3.20
C GLN A 917 5.67 -11.58 1.88
N ARG A 918 6.98 -11.32 1.92
CA ARG A 918 7.88 -11.48 0.78
C ARG A 918 8.78 -12.70 0.94
N TYR A 919 9.38 -13.15 -0.14
CA TYR A 919 10.43 -14.17 -0.17
C TYR A 919 11.47 -13.82 -1.24
N SER A 920 12.69 -14.34 -1.12
CA SER A 920 13.76 -14.10 -2.09
C SER A 920 13.47 -14.84 -3.40
N ILE A 921 13.80 -14.22 -4.54
CA ILE A 921 13.64 -14.83 -5.87
C ILE A 921 14.84 -14.42 -6.71
N ILE A 922 15.52 -15.40 -7.31
CA ILE A 922 16.76 -15.20 -8.05
C ILE A 922 16.70 -15.99 -9.36
N ALA A 923 16.84 -15.27 -10.47
CA ALA A 923 16.98 -15.87 -11.79
C ALA A 923 18.34 -16.57 -11.96
N LEU A 924 18.35 -17.70 -12.65
CA LEU A 924 19.57 -18.41 -13.04
C LEU A 924 19.79 -18.34 -14.56
N ASN A 925 18.70 -18.38 -15.34
CA ASN A 925 18.63 -18.01 -16.75
C ASN A 925 17.18 -17.55 -17.08
N GLN A 926 16.81 -17.48 -18.36
CA GLN A 926 15.46 -17.08 -18.79
C GLN A 926 14.34 -18.10 -18.40
N ASN A 927 14.70 -19.35 -18.09
CA ASN A 927 13.75 -20.47 -17.93
C ASN A 927 13.89 -21.20 -16.57
N SER A 928 14.66 -20.67 -15.61
CA SER A 928 14.88 -21.30 -14.30
C SER A 928 15.35 -20.32 -13.23
N GLY A 929 15.02 -20.64 -11.97
CA GLY A 929 15.33 -19.78 -10.83
C GLY A 929 15.22 -20.47 -9.47
N LEU A 930 15.79 -19.82 -8.46
CA LEU A 930 15.60 -20.15 -7.06
C LEU A 930 14.51 -19.25 -6.45
N ILE A 931 13.53 -19.87 -5.81
CA ILE A 931 12.52 -19.21 -4.98
C ILE A 931 12.81 -19.57 -3.51
N GLY A 932 12.96 -18.59 -2.63
CA GLY A 932 13.17 -18.79 -1.21
C GLY A 932 11.98 -19.50 -0.57
N TRP A 933 12.22 -20.60 0.13
CA TRP A 933 11.15 -21.38 0.76
C TRP A 933 10.55 -20.62 1.93
N VAL A 934 9.23 -20.36 1.89
CA VAL A 934 8.53 -19.71 3.00
C VAL A 934 8.39 -20.70 4.17
N PRO A 935 9.05 -20.47 5.32
CA PRO A 935 8.96 -21.38 6.46
C PRO A 935 7.57 -21.31 7.10
N ASN A 936 7.16 -22.39 7.75
CA ASN A 936 5.93 -22.50 8.53
C ASN A 936 4.60 -22.25 7.82
N CYS A 937 4.58 -22.14 6.49
CA CYS A 937 3.36 -22.08 5.69
C CYS A 937 2.84 -23.47 5.30
N ASP A 938 1.50 -23.63 5.33
CA ASP A 938 0.76 -24.74 4.71
C ASP A 938 -0.15 -24.14 3.60
N THR A 939 -0.38 -24.83 2.47
CA THR A 939 -1.35 -24.34 1.46
C THR A 939 -2.79 -24.48 1.96
N LEU A 940 -3.71 -23.59 1.57
CA LEU A 940 -5.13 -23.70 1.96
C LEU A 940 -5.73 -25.04 1.51
N HIS A 941 -5.40 -25.50 0.29
CA HIS A 941 -5.79 -26.83 -0.18
C HIS A 941 -5.32 -27.95 0.76
N SER A 942 -4.05 -27.93 1.20
CA SER A 942 -3.53 -28.94 2.13
C SER A 942 -4.22 -28.88 3.50
N LEU A 943 -4.48 -27.67 4.02
CA LEU A 943 -5.17 -27.45 5.29
C LEU A 943 -6.61 -28.00 5.28
N ILE A 944 -7.36 -27.72 4.22
CA ILE A 944 -8.76 -28.16 4.05
C ILE A 944 -8.82 -29.68 3.89
N ARG A 945 -7.97 -30.27 3.04
CA ARG A 945 -7.86 -31.73 2.89
C ARG A 945 -7.53 -32.41 4.21
N ASP A 946 -6.45 -32.00 4.86
CA ASP A 946 -5.99 -32.55 6.13
C ASP A 946 -7.04 -32.41 7.26
N TYR A 947 -7.96 -31.46 7.17
CA TYR A 947 -9.10 -31.30 8.10
C TYR A 947 -10.27 -32.22 7.72
N ARG A 948 -10.68 -32.23 6.46
CA ARG A 948 -11.80 -33.04 5.95
C ARG A 948 -11.56 -34.53 6.12
N GLU A 949 -10.36 -35.01 5.81
CA GLU A 949 -9.93 -36.40 6.07
C GLU A 949 -10.09 -36.78 7.55
N LYS A 950 -9.63 -35.92 8.48
CA LYS A 950 -9.74 -36.13 9.94
C LYS A 950 -11.17 -36.03 10.48
N LYS A 951 -12.11 -35.53 9.67
CA LYS A 951 -13.54 -35.42 9.97
C LYS A 951 -14.41 -36.45 9.23
N GLY A 952 -13.84 -37.27 8.34
CA GLY A 952 -14.60 -38.18 7.48
C GLY A 952 -15.40 -37.48 6.38
N ILE A 953 -15.07 -36.22 6.06
CA ILE A 953 -15.75 -35.41 5.04
C ILE A 953 -15.05 -35.65 3.69
N LEU A 954 -15.82 -35.87 2.62
CA LEU A 954 -15.29 -35.99 1.27
C LEU A 954 -14.71 -34.65 0.79
N LEU A 955 -13.49 -34.65 0.25
CA LEU A 955 -12.82 -33.42 -0.22
C LEU A 955 -13.66 -32.65 -1.26
N SER A 956 -14.28 -33.38 -2.19
CA SER A 956 -15.10 -32.89 -3.30
C SER A 956 -16.62 -32.94 -3.04
N MET A 957 -17.05 -32.87 -1.76
CA MET A 957 -18.46 -32.98 -1.36
C MET A 957 -19.38 -32.03 -2.14
N GLU A 958 -18.99 -30.76 -2.28
CA GLU A 958 -19.76 -29.72 -2.98
C GLU A 958 -19.96 -30.08 -4.47
N HIS A 959 -18.89 -30.48 -5.16
CA HIS A 959 -18.96 -30.89 -6.56
C HIS A 959 -19.83 -32.15 -6.75
N LYS A 960 -19.78 -33.10 -5.80
CA LYS A 960 -20.65 -34.28 -5.83
C LYS A 960 -22.13 -33.90 -5.64
N ILE A 961 -22.45 -32.89 -4.82
CA ILE A 961 -23.82 -32.36 -4.70
C ILE A 961 -24.27 -31.74 -6.03
N MET A 962 -23.40 -30.97 -6.70
CA MET A 962 -23.70 -30.40 -8.03
C MET A 962 -23.97 -31.51 -9.06
N GLN A 963 -23.12 -32.54 -9.15
CA GLN A 963 -23.28 -33.68 -10.06
C GLN A 963 -24.53 -34.51 -9.78
N ASN A 964 -24.93 -34.65 -8.51
CA ASN A 964 -26.17 -35.32 -8.14
C ASN A 964 -27.43 -34.52 -8.52
N PHE A 965 -27.31 -33.20 -8.71
CA PHE A 965 -28.42 -32.31 -9.02
C PHE A 965 -28.58 -32.05 -10.52
N ALA A 966 -27.48 -32.04 -11.28
CA ALA A 966 -27.49 -31.84 -12.73
C ALA A 966 -26.41 -32.64 -13.46
N ASN A 967 -26.79 -33.23 -14.60
CA ASN A 967 -25.87 -33.83 -15.56
C ASN A 967 -25.10 -32.73 -16.32
N ASP A 968 -23.88 -33.06 -16.78
CA ASP A 968 -23.05 -32.24 -17.68
C ASP A 968 -22.89 -30.76 -17.28
N LEU A 969 -22.41 -30.56 -16.05
CA LEU A 969 -22.14 -29.24 -15.44
C LEU A 969 -21.40 -28.25 -16.36
N ASP A 970 -20.47 -28.73 -17.20
CA ASP A 970 -19.67 -27.90 -18.11
C ASP A 970 -20.46 -27.31 -19.30
N GLN A 971 -21.68 -27.81 -19.58
CA GLN A 971 -22.57 -27.33 -20.64
C GLN A 971 -23.72 -26.45 -20.11
N MET A 972 -23.74 -26.15 -18.80
CA MET A 972 -24.84 -25.43 -18.17
C MET A 972 -24.80 -23.92 -18.46
N THR A 973 -25.99 -23.33 -18.48
CA THR A 973 -26.20 -21.88 -18.64
C THR A 973 -26.16 -21.16 -17.30
N LEU A 974 -25.68 -19.92 -17.30
CA LEU A 974 -25.40 -19.12 -16.09
C LEU A 974 -26.59 -19.01 -15.10
N LEU A 975 -27.82 -19.02 -15.61
CA LEU A 975 -29.04 -18.87 -14.81
C LEU A 975 -29.41 -20.13 -14.00
N GLN A 976 -28.78 -21.27 -14.26
CA GLN A 976 -29.11 -22.55 -13.61
C GLN A 976 -28.42 -22.66 -12.24
N LYS A 977 -29.19 -22.44 -11.16
CA LYS A 977 -28.75 -22.25 -9.77
C LYS A 977 -28.07 -23.45 -9.06
N VAL A 978 -27.52 -24.41 -9.79
CA VAL A 978 -26.88 -25.63 -9.25
C VAL A 978 -25.74 -25.29 -8.27
N PHE A 979 -24.96 -24.26 -8.58
CA PHE A 979 -23.90 -23.76 -7.68
C PHE A 979 -24.46 -23.30 -6.34
N GLN A 980 -25.52 -22.49 -6.34
CA GLN A 980 -26.15 -21.96 -5.13
C GLN A 980 -26.70 -23.09 -4.23
N HIS A 981 -27.37 -24.08 -4.82
CA HIS A 981 -27.86 -25.25 -4.08
C HIS A 981 -26.74 -26.02 -3.35
N ALA A 982 -25.57 -26.17 -3.98
CA ALA A 982 -24.41 -26.81 -3.34
C ALA A 982 -23.82 -25.96 -2.18
N LEU A 983 -23.94 -24.64 -2.23
CA LEU A 983 -23.57 -23.76 -1.11
C LEU A 983 -24.56 -23.89 0.07
N GLU A 984 -25.86 -23.98 -0.22
CA GLU A 984 -26.91 -24.12 0.80
C GLU A 984 -26.81 -25.48 1.54
N MET A 985 -26.47 -26.54 0.81
CA MET A 985 -26.34 -27.91 1.35
C MET A 985 -25.04 -28.17 2.13
N THR A 986 -24.14 -27.19 2.30
CA THR A 986 -22.83 -27.39 2.95
C THR A 986 -22.40 -26.21 3.82
N SER A 987 -21.70 -26.45 4.94
CA SER A 987 -21.40 -25.38 5.92
C SER A 987 -20.39 -24.34 5.45
N GLY A 988 -19.32 -24.74 4.75
CA GLY A 988 -18.20 -23.85 4.37
C GLY A 988 -17.32 -23.39 5.54
N ASN A 989 -17.45 -23.98 6.73
CA ASN A 989 -16.79 -23.50 7.96
C ASN A 989 -15.41 -24.12 8.24
N ASP A 990 -14.87 -24.93 7.33
CA ASP A 990 -13.61 -25.67 7.48
C ASP A 990 -12.44 -24.77 7.95
N LEU A 991 -12.18 -23.67 7.23
CA LEU A 991 -11.03 -22.78 7.52
C LEU A 991 -11.15 -22.07 8.87
N GLN A 992 -12.37 -21.68 9.28
CA GLN A 992 -12.60 -21.10 10.62
C GLN A 992 -12.24 -22.10 11.73
N GLN A 993 -12.63 -23.37 11.56
CA GLN A 993 -12.31 -24.42 12.51
C GLN A 993 -10.82 -24.77 12.50
N ILE A 994 -10.15 -24.73 11.34
CA ILE A 994 -8.69 -24.92 11.22
C ILE A 994 -7.93 -23.82 11.97
N LEU A 995 -8.31 -22.54 11.80
CA LEU A 995 -7.70 -21.41 12.52
C LEU A 995 -7.84 -21.55 14.03
N TRP A 996 -8.99 -22.02 14.51
CA TRP A 996 -9.20 -22.31 15.93
C TRP A 996 -8.36 -23.51 16.41
N LEU A 997 -8.46 -24.66 15.73
CA LEU A 997 -7.83 -25.92 16.16
C LEU A 997 -6.30 -25.93 16.03
N LYS A 998 -5.71 -25.12 15.15
CA LYS A 998 -4.24 -24.91 15.07
C LYS A 998 -3.71 -23.83 16.04
N SER A 999 -4.57 -23.19 16.83
CA SER A 999 -4.17 -22.12 17.76
C SER A 999 -4.10 -22.61 19.22
N PRO A 1000 -3.07 -22.24 19.98
CA PRO A 1000 -2.83 -22.79 21.32
C PRO A 1000 -3.71 -22.16 22.42
N ASN A 1001 -4.21 -20.93 22.22
CA ASN A 1001 -5.12 -20.22 23.12
C ASN A 1001 -5.98 -19.20 22.34
N SER A 1002 -6.89 -18.51 23.06
CA SER A 1002 -7.80 -17.50 22.51
C SER A 1002 -7.11 -16.27 21.94
N GLU A 1003 -6.12 -15.74 22.64
CA GLU A 1003 -5.43 -14.50 22.25
C GLU A 1003 -4.67 -14.72 20.93
N ILE A 1004 -3.91 -15.82 20.82
CA ILE A 1004 -3.17 -16.17 19.60
C ILE A 1004 -4.13 -16.54 18.46
N TRP A 1005 -5.29 -17.15 18.73
CA TRP A 1005 -6.34 -17.32 17.71
C TRP A 1005 -6.86 -15.97 17.19
N PHE A 1006 -7.13 -15.03 18.09
CA PHE A 1006 -7.64 -13.69 17.78
C PHE A 1006 -6.63 -12.85 16.99
N ASP A 1007 -5.36 -12.86 17.40
CA ASP A 1007 -4.26 -12.23 16.66
C ASP A 1007 -4.13 -12.82 15.26
N ARG A 1008 -4.16 -14.15 15.13
CA ARG A 1008 -4.08 -14.86 13.84
C ARG A 1008 -5.25 -14.56 12.94
N ARG A 1009 -6.48 -14.51 13.48
CA ARG A 1009 -7.69 -14.14 12.72
C ARG A 1009 -7.57 -12.70 12.23
N THR A 1010 -7.16 -11.78 13.09
CA THR A 1010 -6.96 -10.36 12.75
C THR A 1010 -5.87 -10.17 11.69
N ASN A 1011 -4.75 -10.88 11.81
CA ASN A 1011 -3.68 -10.91 10.81
C ASN A 1011 -4.12 -11.54 9.50
N TYR A 1012 -4.90 -12.61 9.53
CA TYR A 1012 -5.51 -13.26 8.38
C TYR A 1012 -6.42 -12.26 7.62
N THR A 1013 -7.42 -11.68 8.28
CA THR A 1013 -8.34 -10.72 7.66
C THR A 1013 -7.58 -9.52 7.06
N ARG A 1014 -6.62 -8.95 7.80
CA ARG A 1014 -5.81 -7.79 7.35
C ARG A 1014 -4.87 -8.11 6.19
N SER A 1015 -4.18 -9.26 6.21
CA SER A 1015 -3.28 -9.67 5.12
C SER A 1015 -4.05 -10.06 3.86
N MET A 1016 -5.21 -10.70 4.01
CA MET A 1016 -6.11 -10.98 2.89
C MET A 1016 -6.62 -9.67 2.26
N ALA A 1017 -7.15 -8.73 3.06
CA ALA A 1017 -7.59 -7.42 2.56
C ALA A 1017 -6.48 -6.64 1.83
N CYS A 1018 -5.25 -6.68 2.35
CA CYS A 1018 -4.09 -6.07 1.71
C CYS A 1018 -3.77 -6.73 0.36
N MET A 1019 -3.74 -8.07 0.30
CA MET A 1019 -3.48 -8.80 -0.94
C MET A 1019 -4.62 -8.73 -1.95
N SER A 1020 -5.88 -8.59 -1.52
CA SER A 1020 -7.02 -8.33 -2.42
C SER A 1020 -6.84 -7.02 -3.16
N MET A 1021 -6.52 -5.92 -2.47
CA MET A 1021 -6.33 -4.62 -3.12
C MET A 1021 -5.06 -4.57 -3.98
N VAL A 1022 -3.95 -5.14 -3.52
CA VAL A 1022 -2.67 -5.10 -4.26
C VAL A 1022 -2.70 -6.06 -5.45
N GLY A 1023 -3.27 -7.27 -5.27
CA GLY A 1023 -3.53 -8.22 -6.36
C GLY A 1023 -4.51 -7.66 -7.39
N TYR A 1024 -5.54 -6.94 -6.94
CA TYR A 1024 -6.44 -6.22 -7.84
C TYR A 1024 -5.71 -5.15 -8.67
N ILE A 1025 -4.88 -4.27 -8.09
CA ILE A 1025 -4.13 -3.27 -8.86
C ILE A 1025 -3.20 -3.95 -9.88
N LEU A 1026 -2.53 -5.04 -9.50
CA LEU A 1026 -1.65 -5.83 -10.37
C LEU A 1026 -2.39 -6.65 -11.44
N GLY A 1027 -3.68 -6.94 -11.24
CA GLY A 1027 -4.48 -7.82 -12.09
C GLY A 1027 -4.08 -9.29 -11.96
N LEU A 1028 -3.99 -9.78 -10.71
CA LEU A 1028 -3.46 -11.10 -10.36
C LEU A 1028 -4.55 -12.19 -10.32
N GLY A 1029 -4.59 -13.03 -11.36
CA GLY A 1029 -5.52 -14.16 -11.52
C GLY A 1029 -4.95 -15.52 -11.14
N ASP A 1030 -5.71 -16.59 -11.38
CA ASP A 1030 -5.45 -17.98 -10.94
C ASP A 1030 -5.14 -18.12 -9.45
N ARG A 1031 -5.98 -17.48 -8.62
CA ARG A 1031 -5.89 -17.56 -7.15
C ARG A 1031 -6.58 -18.81 -6.61
N HIS A 1032 -6.24 -19.98 -7.16
CA HIS A 1032 -6.73 -21.28 -6.71
C HIS A 1032 -6.15 -21.66 -5.32
N PRO A 1033 -6.79 -22.55 -4.52
CA PRO A 1033 -6.43 -22.80 -3.12
C PRO A 1033 -5.01 -23.37 -2.85
N SER A 1034 -4.27 -23.76 -3.90
CA SER A 1034 -2.87 -24.16 -3.79
C SER A 1034 -1.87 -23.01 -3.98
N ASN A 1035 -2.30 -21.88 -4.57
CA ASN A 1035 -1.51 -20.64 -4.72
C ASN A 1035 -1.66 -19.68 -3.52
N LEU A 1036 -2.40 -20.12 -2.50
CA LEU A 1036 -2.64 -19.41 -1.26
C LEU A 1036 -2.15 -20.29 -0.10
N MET A 1037 -1.27 -19.73 0.73
CA MET A 1037 -0.75 -20.38 1.94
C MET A 1037 -1.12 -19.58 3.19
N LEU A 1038 -1.14 -20.25 4.32
CA LEU A 1038 -1.35 -19.65 5.64
C LEU A 1038 -0.13 -19.94 6.52
N ASP A 1039 0.47 -18.90 7.09
CA ASP A 1039 1.53 -19.08 8.10
C ASP A 1039 0.93 -19.63 9.40
N ARG A 1040 1.41 -20.81 9.81
CA ARG A 1040 1.03 -21.49 11.06
C ARG A 1040 1.39 -20.71 12.32
N ILE A 1041 2.24 -19.67 12.25
CA ILE A 1041 2.65 -18.86 13.40
C ILE A 1041 1.83 -17.57 13.49
N SER A 1042 1.97 -16.65 12.54
CA SER A 1042 1.35 -15.32 12.55
C SER A 1042 -0.11 -15.29 12.06
N GLY A 1043 -0.54 -16.29 11.30
CA GLY A 1043 -1.85 -16.30 10.64
C GLY A 1043 -1.94 -15.43 9.39
N LYS A 1044 -0.86 -14.77 8.94
CA LYS A 1044 -0.88 -14.02 7.67
C LYS A 1044 -1.05 -14.99 6.48
N ILE A 1045 -1.83 -14.57 5.50
CA ILE A 1045 -1.91 -15.25 4.19
C ILE A 1045 -0.69 -14.89 3.35
N VAL A 1046 -0.19 -15.86 2.58
CA VAL A 1046 0.95 -15.70 1.67
C VAL A 1046 0.52 -16.19 0.29
N HIS A 1047 0.49 -15.29 -0.68
CA HIS A 1047 0.25 -15.64 -2.08
C HIS A 1047 1.56 -16.12 -2.70
N ILE A 1048 1.47 -17.14 -3.55
CA ILE A 1048 2.59 -17.66 -4.35
C ILE A 1048 2.17 -17.81 -5.81
N ASP A 1049 3.16 -17.98 -6.67
CA ASP A 1049 3.02 -18.15 -8.14
C ASP A 1049 2.34 -16.95 -8.81
N PHE A 1050 3.14 -16.03 -9.33
CA PHE A 1050 2.65 -14.78 -9.91
C PHE A 1050 2.68 -14.77 -11.45
N GLY A 1051 2.59 -15.94 -12.10
CA GLY A 1051 2.57 -16.05 -13.56
C GLY A 1051 1.41 -15.31 -14.25
N ASP A 1052 0.23 -15.28 -13.61
CA ASP A 1052 -0.99 -14.67 -14.15
C ASP A 1052 -1.24 -13.26 -13.60
N CYS A 1053 -0.42 -12.29 -14.01
CA CYS A 1053 -0.65 -10.86 -13.75
C CYS A 1053 -1.34 -10.15 -14.94
N PHE A 1054 -1.67 -8.86 -14.79
CA PHE A 1054 -2.20 -7.98 -15.84
C PHE A 1054 -3.48 -8.50 -16.54
N GLU A 1055 -4.39 -9.11 -15.77
CA GLU A 1055 -5.68 -9.64 -16.26
C GLU A 1055 -5.56 -10.80 -17.29
N VAL A 1056 -4.41 -11.47 -17.39
CA VAL A 1056 -4.22 -12.63 -18.29
C VAL A 1056 -5.27 -13.71 -18.04
N ALA A 1057 -5.58 -14.02 -16.78
CA ALA A 1057 -6.62 -15.00 -16.44
C ALA A 1057 -8.05 -14.56 -16.82
N MET A 1058 -8.33 -13.25 -16.89
CA MET A 1058 -9.65 -12.72 -17.31
C MET A 1058 -9.85 -12.76 -18.83
N THR A 1059 -8.75 -12.82 -19.59
CA THR A 1059 -8.72 -12.71 -21.06
C THR A 1059 -8.50 -14.05 -21.78
N ARG A 1060 -8.38 -15.16 -21.03
CA ARG A 1060 -8.30 -16.52 -21.55
C ARG A 1060 -9.55 -16.94 -22.33
N GLU A 1061 -9.35 -17.69 -23.41
CA GLU A 1061 -10.44 -18.29 -24.21
C GLU A 1061 -11.27 -19.33 -23.43
N LYS A 1062 -10.64 -20.03 -22.47
CA LYS A 1062 -11.26 -21.09 -21.67
C LYS A 1062 -11.27 -20.71 -20.19
N PHE A 1063 -12.46 -20.79 -19.57
CA PHE A 1063 -12.72 -20.42 -18.17
C PHE A 1063 -12.12 -19.07 -17.74
N PRO A 1064 -12.40 -17.96 -18.46
CA PRO A 1064 -11.91 -16.63 -18.08
C PRO A 1064 -12.44 -16.19 -16.71
N GLU A 1065 -11.55 -15.83 -15.80
CA GLU A 1065 -11.92 -15.36 -14.45
C GLU A 1065 -12.71 -14.04 -14.52
N LYS A 1066 -13.81 -13.94 -13.76
CA LYS A 1066 -14.74 -12.78 -13.74
C LYS A 1066 -14.73 -12.01 -12.42
N ILE A 1067 -13.66 -12.18 -11.64
CA ILE A 1067 -13.53 -11.67 -10.26
C ILE A 1067 -12.25 -10.85 -10.11
N PRO A 1068 -12.22 -9.79 -9.27
CA PRO A 1068 -11.03 -8.98 -9.04
C PRO A 1068 -10.02 -9.61 -8.06
N PHE A 1069 -10.47 -10.53 -7.22
CA PHE A 1069 -9.68 -11.33 -6.27
C PHE A 1069 -10.54 -12.48 -5.71
N ARG A 1070 -9.91 -13.48 -5.08
CA ARG A 1070 -10.64 -14.53 -4.37
C ARG A 1070 -11.24 -14.01 -3.05
N LEU A 1071 -12.57 -13.96 -2.96
CA LEU A 1071 -13.30 -13.70 -1.71
C LEU A 1071 -14.47 -14.68 -1.54
N THR A 1072 -14.16 -15.98 -1.56
CA THR A 1072 -15.14 -17.06 -1.44
C THR A 1072 -15.65 -17.25 0.00
N ARG A 1073 -16.81 -17.89 0.16
CA ARG A 1073 -17.53 -17.99 1.44
C ARG A 1073 -16.71 -18.57 2.60
N MET A 1074 -15.84 -19.55 2.36
CA MET A 1074 -14.99 -20.15 3.39
C MET A 1074 -13.90 -19.18 3.86
N LEU A 1075 -13.42 -18.31 2.97
CA LEU A 1075 -12.49 -17.24 3.35
C LEU A 1075 -13.19 -16.18 4.21
N ILE A 1076 -14.43 -15.81 3.86
CA ILE A 1076 -15.26 -14.87 4.63
C ILE A 1076 -15.62 -15.46 6.00
N GLN A 1077 -16.05 -16.73 6.07
CA GLN A 1077 -16.40 -17.38 7.33
C GLN A 1077 -15.21 -17.52 8.29
N ALA A 1078 -13.97 -17.52 7.78
CA ALA A 1078 -12.75 -17.52 8.60
C ALA A 1078 -12.43 -16.16 9.26
N MET A 1079 -13.07 -15.07 8.81
CA MET A 1079 -12.99 -13.73 9.42
C MET A 1079 -13.89 -13.63 10.67
N GLU A 1080 -14.04 -12.43 11.22
CA GLU A 1080 -14.99 -12.05 12.27
C GLU A 1080 -16.46 -12.43 11.97
N ALA A 1081 -17.32 -12.44 13.01
CA ALA A 1081 -18.74 -12.80 12.89
C ALA A 1081 -19.57 -11.96 11.91
N THR A 1082 -19.13 -10.74 11.57
CA THR A 1082 -19.74 -9.86 10.56
C THR A 1082 -19.20 -10.07 9.15
N GLY A 1083 -18.26 -11.02 8.96
CA GLY A 1083 -17.65 -11.32 7.67
C GLY A 1083 -16.77 -10.17 7.17
N ILE A 1084 -17.26 -9.45 6.16
CA ILE A 1084 -16.48 -8.48 5.37
C ILE A 1084 -16.55 -7.04 5.89
N GLU A 1085 -17.57 -6.66 6.66
CA GLU A 1085 -17.87 -5.25 6.97
C GLU A 1085 -16.93 -4.60 8.01
N GLY A 1086 -16.14 -5.40 8.74
CA GLY A 1086 -15.23 -4.93 9.79
C GLY A 1086 -13.81 -4.66 9.29
N ASN A 1087 -12.86 -5.44 9.80
CA ASN A 1087 -11.44 -5.31 9.50
C ASN A 1087 -11.15 -5.45 8.00
N TYR A 1088 -11.91 -6.28 7.27
CA TYR A 1088 -11.68 -6.50 5.83
C TYR A 1088 -11.95 -5.24 5.00
N ARG A 1089 -13.21 -4.74 4.95
CA ARG A 1089 -13.59 -3.54 4.18
C ARG A 1089 -12.72 -2.33 4.55
N ILE A 1090 -12.56 -2.06 5.84
CA ILE A 1090 -11.79 -0.89 6.32
C ILE A 1090 -10.29 -1.01 6.01
N THR A 1091 -9.72 -2.23 6.00
CA THR A 1091 -8.34 -2.44 5.56
C THR A 1091 -8.22 -2.26 4.04
N CYS A 1092 -9.16 -2.78 3.25
CA CYS A 1092 -9.20 -2.58 1.80
C CYS A 1092 -9.21 -1.08 1.45
N GLU A 1093 -10.09 -0.28 2.09
CA GLU A 1093 -10.13 1.18 1.87
C GLU A 1093 -8.80 1.86 2.22
N ARG A 1094 -8.19 1.54 3.37
CA ARG A 1094 -6.92 2.17 3.76
C ARG A 1094 -5.78 1.80 2.81
N VAL A 1095 -5.68 0.53 2.41
CA VAL A 1095 -4.66 0.07 1.47
C VAL A 1095 -4.88 0.76 0.11
N LEU A 1096 -6.10 0.75 -0.43
CA LEU A 1096 -6.41 1.39 -1.72
C LEU A 1096 -6.18 2.90 -1.69
N ARG A 1097 -6.48 3.58 -0.56
CA ARG A 1097 -6.15 5.01 -0.36
C ARG A 1097 -4.64 5.24 -0.43
N VAL A 1098 -3.83 4.42 0.24
CA VAL A 1098 -2.36 4.49 0.15
C VAL A 1098 -1.85 4.21 -1.27
N LEU A 1099 -2.44 3.26 -2.00
CA LEU A 1099 -2.06 2.97 -3.38
C LEU A 1099 -2.41 4.14 -4.33
N ARG A 1100 -3.63 4.69 -4.27
CA ARG A 1100 -4.07 5.84 -5.09
C ARG A 1100 -3.23 7.10 -4.80
N SER A 1101 -2.92 7.39 -3.52
CA SER A 1101 -2.07 8.53 -3.15
C SER A 1101 -0.63 8.46 -3.65
N ASN A 1102 -0.11 7.26 -3.97
CA ASN A 1102 1.27 7.05 -4.41
C ASN A 1102 1.33 6.43 -5.82
N LYS A 1103 0.30 6.69 -6.64
CA LYS A 1103 0.10 6.05 -7.96
C LYS A 1103 1.32 6.16 -8.88
N GLU A 1104 1.99 7.31 -8.96
CA GLU A 1104 3.13 7.52 -9.85
C GLU A 1104 4.33 6.63 -9.49
N SER A 1105 4.58 6.40 -8.19
CA SER A 1105 5.67 5.57 -7.69
C SER A 1105 5.41 4.08 -7.93
N LEU A 1106 4.15 3.64 -7.83
CA LEU A 1106 3.74 2.28 -8.23
C LEU A 1106 3.85 2.09 -9.74
N LEU A 1107 3.40 3.09 -10.51
CA LEU A 1107 3.47 3.09 -11.97
C LEU A 1107 4.92 3.09 -12.47
N ALA A 1108 5.87 3.73 -11.78
CA ALA A 1108 7.30 3.63 -12.11
C ALA A 1108 7.83 2.18 -12.05
N VAL A 1109 7.44 1.40 -11.03
CA VAL A 1109 7.80 -0.04 -10.94
C VAL A 1109 7.10 -0.86 -12.03
N LEU A 1110 5.83 -0.58 -12.29
CA LEU A 1110 5.00 -1.33 -13.23
C LEU A 1110 5.32 -1.01 -14.70
N GLU A 1111 5.70 0.23 -15.03
CA GLU A 1111 6.26 0.57 -16.34
C GLU A 1111 7.61 -0.14 -16.56
N ALA A 1112 8.46 -0.26 -15.51
CA ALA A 1112 9.68 -1.05 -15.60
C ALA A 1112 9.46 -2.57 -15.71
N PHE A 1113 8.31 -3.09 -15.24
CA PHE A 1113 7.88 -4.47 -15.49
C PHE A 1113 7.48 -4.65 -16.95
N VAL A 1114 6.53 -3.82 -17.40
CA VAL A 1114 5.84 -4.00 -18.69
C VAL A 1114 6.76 -3.70 -19.89
N TYR A 1115 7.71 -2.78 -19.73
CA TYR A 1115 8.73 -2.46 -20.74
C TYR A 1115 10.07 -3.21 -20.55
N ASP A 1116 10.14 -4.38 -19.89
CA ASP A 1116 11.25 -5.34 -20.11
C ASP A 1116 10.86 -6.29 -21.25
N PRO A 1117 11.53 -6.23 -22.42
CA PRO A 1117 11.17 -7.03 -23.60
C PRO A 1117 11.27 -8.54 -23.35
N LEU A 1118 12.00 -8.97 -22.33
CA LEU A 1118 12.16 -10.38 -21.97
C LEU A 1118 11.03 -10.93 -21.07
N ILE A 1119 10.07 -10.09 -20.66
CA ILE A 1119 8.88 -10.47 -19.89
C ILE A 1119 7.59 -10.28 -20.72
N ASN A 1120 7.56 -9.26 -21.59
CA ASN A 1120 6.37 -8.84 -22.36
C ASN A 1120 5.74 -9.95 -23.24
N TRP A 1121 6.50 -10.99 -23.62
CA TRP A 1121 6.00 -12.13 -24.42
C TRP A 1121 4.79 -12.85 -23.79
N ARG A 1122 4.68 -12.93 -22.45
CA ARG A 1122 3.53 -13.55 -21.78
C ARG A 1122 2.21 -12.80 -22.02
N LEU A 1123 2.24 -11.49 -22.28
CA LEU A 1123 1.06 -10.72 -22.69
C LEU A 1123 0.64 -11.01 -24.15
N MET A 1124 1.53 -11.60 -24.94
CA MET A 1124 1.23 -12.08 -26.30
C MET A 1124 0.52 -13.44 -26.25
N GLU A 1125 0.96 -14.37 -25.39
CA GLU A 1125 0.47 -15.76 -25.27
C GLU A 1125 -0.96 -15.94 -24.71
N ALA A 1126 -1.70 -14.87 -24.39
CA ALA A 1126 -3.09 -14.97 -23.89
C ALA A 1126 -4.06 -15.76 -24.82
N GLY A 1127 -3.70 -15.94 -26.10
CA GLY A 1127 -4.37 -16.81 -27.08
C GLY A 1127 -3.84 -18.25 -27.18
N GLY A 1128 -3.10 -18.75 -26.17
CA GLY A 1128 -2.79 -20.17 -26.00
C GLY A 1128 -1.81 -20.81 -26.99
N ARG A 1129 -1.02 -20.03 -27.73
CA ARG A 1129 -0.03 -20.53 -28.70
C ARG A 1129 1.34 -19.88 -28.48
N ARG A 1130 2.40 -20.70 -28.38
CA ARG A 1130 3.79 -20.27 -28.61
C ARG A 1130 3.94 -19.91 -30.10
N PRO A 1131 4.26 -18.65 -30.48
CA PRO A 1131 4.61 -18.33 -31.86
C PRO A 1131 6.05 -18.80 -32.18
N PRO A 1132 6.38 -19.14 -33.44
CA PRO A 1132 7.76 -19.47 -33.82
C PRO A 1132 8.71 -18.28 -33.62
N PRO A 1133 9.99 -18.49 -33.21
CA PRO A 1133 10.93 -17.42 -32.87
C PRO A 1133 11.12 -16.36 -33.97
N GLU A 1134 11.00 -16.74 -35.24
CA GLU A 1134 11.18 -15.88 -36.41
C GLU A 1134 10.12 -14.76 -36.54
N THR A 1135 8.98 -14.87 -35.84
CA THR A 1135 7.86 -13.91 -35.97
C THR A 1135 7.96 -12.69 -35.03
N LEU A 1136 9.00 -12.60 -34.20
CA LEU A 1136 9.17 -11.53 -33.20
C LEU A 1136 9.54 -10.15 -33.80
N GLN A 1137 9.88 -10.05 -35.09
CA GLN A 1137 10.29 -8.79 -35.75
C GLN A 1137 9.11 -7.95 -36.25
N LYS A 1138 8.18 -7.58 -35.36
CA LYS A 1138 7.14 -6.56 -35.62
C LYS A 1138 6.94 -5.64 -34.41
N ASP A 1139 7.89 -4.70 -34.26
CA ASP A 1139 8.06 -3.72 -33.18
C ASP A 1139 6.89 -2.70 -32.99
N GLY A 1140 5.70 -2.97 -33.55
CA GLY A 1140 4.51 -2.11 -33.44
C GLY A 1140 3.29 -2.76 -32.77
N GLN A 1141 3.27 -4.09 -32.57
CA GLN A 1141 2.15 -4.78 -31.90
C GLN A 1141 2.41 -5.11 -30.42
N THR A 1142 3.68 -5.25 -30.03
CA THR A 1142 4.12 -5.50 -28.65
C THR A 1142 3.69 -4.37 -27.71
N ASP A 1143 3.90 -3.14 -28.15
CA ASP A 1143 3.78 -1.95 -27.30
C ASP A 1143 2.32 -1.60 -27.04
N SER A 1144 1.42 -1.89 -27.98
CA SER A 1144 -0.02 -1.62 -27.86
C SER A 1144 -0.68 -2.43 -26.73
N LYS A 1145 -0.33 -3.71 -26.55
CA LYS A 1145 -0.82 -4.54 -25.42
C LYS A 1145 -0.21 -4.12 -24.08
N ALA A 1146 1.09 -3.81 -24.08
CA ALA A 1146 1.81 -3.28 -22.92
C ALA A 1146 1.17 -1.97 -22.42
N GLU A 1147 0.93 -1.03 -23.32
CA GLU A 1147 0.22 0.22 -23.02
C GLU A 1147 -1.20 -0.01 -22.54
N ALA A 1148 -1.96 -0.93 -23.13
CA ALA A 1148 -3.32 -1.24 -22.69
C ALA A 1148 -3.34 -1.74 -21.23
N SER A 1149 -2.39 -2.59 -20.87
CA SER A 1149 -2.22 -3.10 -19.50
C SER A 1149 -1.87 -1.96 -18.52
N LEU A 1150 -0.92 -1.10 -18.87
CA LEU A 1150 -0.57 0.08 -18.07
C LEU A 1150 -1.72 1.09 -17.96
N ARG A 1151 -2.48 1.28 -19.04
CA ARG A 1151 -3.69 2.14 -19.08
C ARG A 1151 -4.77 1.60 -18.15
N ARG A 1152 -4.98 0.28 -18.12
CA ARG A 1152 -5.90 -0.38 -17.18
C ARG A 1152 -5.48 -0.15 -15.73
N ILE A 1153 -4.18 -0.28 -15.40
CA ILE A 1153 -3.67 0.00 -14.05
C ILE A 1153 -3.83 1.48 -13.69
N LYS A 1154 -3.56 2.40 -14.63
CA LYS A 1154 -3.80 3.84 -14.45
C LYS A 1154 -5.28 4.15 -14.18
N GLN A 1155 -6.22 3.46 -14.82
CA GLN A 1155 -7.65 3.57 -14.52
C GLN A 1155 -7.99 3.08 -13.09
N LYS A 1156 -7.50 1.90 -12.68
CA LYS A 1156 -7.71 1.37 -11.31
C LYS A 1156 -7.18 2.31 -10.22
N LEU A 1157 -6.04 2.96 -10.47
CA LEU A 1157 -5.42 3.94 -9.55
C LEU A 1157 -6.07 5.34 -9.63
N ALA A 1158 -6.81 5.64 -10.70
CA ALA A 1158 -7.67 6.83 -10.80
C ALA A 1158 -9.04 6.59 -10.14
N GLY A 1159 -9.56 5.36 -10.18
CA GLY A 1159 -10.92 5.02 -9.74
C GLY A 1159 -11.97 5.23 -10.82
N ASN A 1160 -11.63 5.09 -12.11
CA ASN A 1160 -12.55 5.25 -13.25
C ASN A 1160 -12.67 3.99 -14.13
N GLU A 1161 -12.22 2.84 -13.62
CA GLU A 1161 -12.13 1.56 -14.34
C GLU A 1161 -13.48 0.92 -14.71
N PHE A 1162 -14.58 1.37 -14.11
CA PHE A 1162 -15.95 0.91 -14.37
C PHE A 1162 -16.70 1.76 -15.38
N VAL A 1163 -16.09 2.83 -15.90
CA VAL A 1163 -16.68 3.67 -16.95
C VAL A 1163 -16.58 2.94 -18.30
N VAL A 1164 -17.60 2.17 -18.64
CA VAL A 1164 -17.72 1.49 -19.93
C VAL A 1164 -18.10 2.51 -21.01
N PRO A 1165 -17.43 2.53 -22.18
CA PRO A 1165 -17.90 3.26 -23.35
C PRO A 1165 -19.13 2.55 -23.93
N LEU A 1166 -20.29 2.77 -23.31
CA LEU A 1166 -21.56 2.42 -23.91
C LEU A 1166 -21.80 3.33 -25.11
N VAL A 1167 -21.94 2.74 -26.28
CA VAL A 1167 -22.49 3.43 -27.45
C VAL A 1167 -23.97 3.71 -27.14
N GLU A 1168 -24.54 4.79 -27.70
CA GLU A 1168 -25.98 5.13 -27.64
C GLU A 1168 -26.54 5.77 -26.36
N SER A 1169 -25.75 6.53 -25.59
CA SER A 1169 -26.31 7.60 -24.72
C SER A 1169 -25.64 8.94 -24.98
N ARG A 1170 -26.41 10.04 -24.92
CA ARG A 1170 -25.94 11.40 -25.24
C ARG A 1170 -25.39 12.19 -24.05
N ASP A 1171 -25.56 11.67 -22.83
CA ASP A 1171 -25.24 12.36 -21.58
C ASP A 1171 -24.04 11.74 -20.83
N PHE A 1172 -23.10 11.14 -21.57
CA PHE A 1172 -21.89 10.56 -20.97
C PHE A 1172 -20.87 11.64 -20.59
N ASN A 1173 -20.62 11.78 -19.29
CA ASN A 1173 -19.48 12.50 -18.74
C ASN A 1173 -18.35 11.50 -18.43
N PRO A 1174 -17.24 11.46 -19.21
CA PRO A 1174 -16.18 10.46 -19.04
C PRO A 1174 -15.29 10.66 -17.80
N ASN A 1175 -15.61 11.64 -16.93
CA ASN A 1175 -14.78 12.08 -15.80
C ASN A 1175 -15.32 11.61 -14.43
N VAL A 1176 -16.13 10.55 -14.36
CA VAL A 1176 -16.63 10.01 -13.08
C VAL A 1176 -15.53 9.18 -12.41
N GLU A 1177 -14.80 9.81 -11.47
CA GLU A 1177 -13.91 9.10 -10.54
C GLU A 1177 -14.71 8.63 -9.30
N PHE A 1178 -14.74 7.33 -9.06
CA PHE A 1178 -15.33 6.75 -7.85
C PHE A 1178 -14.46 7.04 -6.62
N SER A 1179 -15.11 7.31 -5.49
CA SER A 1179 -14.43 7.40 -4.20
C SER A 1179 -13.90 6.02 -3.76
N VAL A 1180 -12.91 6.01 -2.86
CA VAL A 1180 -12.30 4.77 -2.35
C VAL A 1180 -13.34 3.79 -1.76
N PRO A 1181 -14.32 4.21 -0.92
CA PRO A 1181 -15.34 3.28 -0.41
C PRO A 1181 -16.25 2.69 -1.49
N GLU A 1182 -16.68 3.48 -2.48
CA GLU A 1182 -17.51 3.01 -3.60
C GLU A 1182 -16.75 2.01 -4.48
N GLN A 1183 -15.47 2.30 -4.75
CA GLN A 1183 -14.58 1.43 -5.51
C GLN A 1183 -14.39 0.09 -4.78
N VAL A 1184 -14.09 0.11 -3.47
CA VAL A 1184 -13.99 -1.09 -2.63
C VAL A 1184 -15.30 -1.86 -2.58
N GLY A 1185 -16.45 -1.18 -2.49
CA GLY A 1185 -17.78 -1.78 -2.56
C GLY A 1185 -17.97 -2.61 -3.81
N ARG A 1186 -17.89 -1.98 -4.98
CA ARG A 1186 -18.06 -2.64 -6.30
C ARG A 1186 -17.12 -3.83 -6.49
N LEU A 1187 -15.88 -3.74 -6.00
CA LEU A 1187 -14.90 -4.83 -6.08
C LEU A 1187 -15.24 -6.02 -5.17
N ILE A 1188 -15.74 -5.75 -3.96
CA ILE A 1188 -16.22 -6.79 -3.05
C ILE A 1188 -17.45 -7.47 -3.65
N ASP A 1189 -18.43 -6.70 -4.14
CA ASP A 1189 -19.66 -7.21 -4.76
C ASP A 1189 -19.33 -8.13 -5.95
N GLN A 1190 -18.42 -7.72 -6.83
CA GLN A 1190 -17.94 -8.54 -7.95
C GLN A 1190 -17.22 -9.82 -7.52
N ALA A 1191 -16.51 -9.82 -6.40
CA ALA A 1191 -15.75 -10.97 -5.89
C ALA A 1191 -16.62 -12.01 -5.17
N ILE A 1192 -17.76 -11.60 -4.60
CA ILE A 1192 -18.71 -12.50 -3.91
C ILE A 1192 -19.88 -12.96 -4.79
N LEU A 1193 -20.11 -12.32 -5.94
CA LEU A 1193 -21.24 -12.63 -6.82
C LEU A 1193 -21.19 -14.08 -7.31
N ALA A 1194 -22.24 -14.85 -6.97
CA ALA A 1194 -22.34 -16.27 -7.31
C ALA A 1194 -22.22 -16.55 -8.81
N GLU A 1195 -22.70 -15.63 -9.66
CA GLU A 1195 -22.61 -15.70 -11.13
C GLU A 1195 -21.16 -15.59 -11.65
N ASN A 1196 -20.31 -14.79 -11.00
CA ASN A 1196 -18.88 -14.70 -11.34
C ASN A 1196 -18.11 -15.92 -10.82
N LEU A 1197 -18.48 -16.39 -9.62
CA LEU A 1197 -17.83 -17.54 -8.98
C LEU A 1197 -18.13 -18.87 -9.68
N CYS A 1198 -19.37 -19.10 -10.16
CA CYS A 1198 -19.71 -20.34 -10.84
C CYS A 1198 -19.07 -20.51 -12.23
N GLN A 1199 -18.64 -19.42 -12.87
CA GLN A 1199 -17.88 -19.45 -14.14
C GLN A 1199 -16.40 -19.85 -13.96
N CYS A 1200 -15.88 -19.87 -12.72
CA CYS A 1200 -14.50 -20.27 -12.44
C CYS A 1200 -14.33 -21.79 -12.58
N TYR A 1201 -13.23 -22.23 -13.20
CA TYR A 1201 -12.96 -23.66 -13.45
C TYR A 1201 -12.95 -24.49 -12.15
N ILE A 1202 -13.33 -25.77 -12.22
CA ILE A 1202 -13.61 -26.59 -11.02
C ILE A 1202 -12.44 -26.70 -10.02
N GLY A 1203 -11.19 -26.73 -10.52
CA GLY A 1203 -9.97 -26.77 -9.71
C GLY A 1203 -9.66 -25.46 -8.97
N TRP A 1204 -10.31 -24.35 -9.35
CA TRP A 1204 -10.32 -23.10 -8.60
C TRP A 1204 -11.14 -23.23 -7.30
N CYS A 1205 -12.01 -24.24 -7.20
CA CYS A 1205 -12.88 -24.53 -6.05
C CYS A 1205 -13.70 -23.30 -5.59
N PRO A 1206 -14.57 -22.71 -6.43
CA PRO A 1206 -15.34 -21.51 -6.08
C PRO A 1206 -16.33 -21.70 -4.93
N PHE A 1207 -16.69 -22.95 -4.63
CA PHE A 1207 -17.57 -23.38 -3.55
C PHE A 1207 -16.89 -23.47 -2.16
N TRP A 1208 -15.55 -23.33 -2.09
CA TRP A 1208 -14.79 -23.14 -0.85
C TRP A 1208 -14.66 -21.64 -0.53
#